data_AF-A1ZFU5-F1
#
_entry.id   AF-A1ZFU5-F1
#
_cell.length_a   1.000
_cell.length_b   1.000
_cell.length_c   1.000
_cell.angle_alpha   90.00
_cell.angle_beta   90.00
_cell.angle_gamma   90.00
#
_symmetry.space_group_name_H-M   'P 1'
#
loop_
_entity.id
_entity.type
_entity.pdbx_description
1 polymer ?
#
loop_
_entity_poly.entity_id
_entity_poly.type
_entity_poly.pdbx_seq_one_letter_code
_entity_poly.pdbx_strand_id
1 'polypeptide(L)'
;MLAILAVLPYLLTAQNVTDQRQHCNGIPVWSASQVYSAAGNVVTYQGKKYRNKWWTKNESPTKSMNANPWQYLGDCAAGALAIVEPTANTLVATGSTVGIKALVSGASVNVARVEFYVGNQKLGQDLSAPYTFVWQNASQGTHNLVVKAYGSDNTELGRDQISIKVADNTQGDCWGIPAWSATQVYAKPGNVVAYQGKKYRNKWWTRNERPAGTDGNPWELLGDCGGGSGNVPPTVGFTQPANNSQFRDGQSIDLRATAQDSDGQVTSVKFYANNTLLGEATSAPYAFAWNGALAGQYQLTAIAQDNDGATTTSAAITVSVVSGQPPAVSITSPNSGSQFAQNTAITIKANASDADGTVTKVAFYANGQKLGEATNAPYQFTWNNAPAGQHQLTAIATDNEGKTTTSATVWIQVGNSTPNPALPKHLVVGYWHNWNLWSAPYMPLQEVPVGYNVICVAFAIPVSHTDMTMTFAPAQVSKAAFIADIKATQQRGTKVLISIGGATAPIELKTEADRQKFITSMRTIITEYGFDGMDIDVEGSSVILDPGDTDFTQPTTPKVKNLISATRTLCNEFGDDFILSAAPEVQYLQGGFANYGGAFGGYLPVIHGLRDKLTYVHPQLYNTGTQFGPDNQIYAQSTADFAVAMSEMLLRGFPVGRNTNAMFPPLRQDQVAIGLPAKPEAAPAGGYLAPAKVHQALDYLMKGTSFGGRYTLQNASGYPDFRGVMTWSVNWDKTNAYEFVNNHAPYFNSKTKGGKKSTMLQLKSYPNPMKSATTLSVNTHYTSNTTILVFNRQGNVVKQLCQNKQLAKGQHSFYINLEGLPDGVYYCTAIQEGKTVQSVKIIKK
;
A
#
# COMPACT_ATOMS: atom_id res chain seq x y z
N MET A 1 -7.98 15.31 -41.61
CA MET A 1 -7.84 16.73 -41.21
C MET A 1 -7.22 16.73 -39.81
N LEU A 2 -5.88 16.83 -39.63
CA LEU A 2 -5.03 18.05 -39.64
C LEU A 2 -5.65 19.20 -38.83
N ALA A 3 -5.02 19.84 -37.83
CA ALA A 3 -3.60 20.11 -37.49
C ALA A 3 -3.46 20.31 -35.94
N ILE A 4 -2.44 19.80 -35.23
CA ILE A 4 -1.05 20.25 -34.97
C ILE A 4 -0.88 21.50 -34.05
N LEU A 5 0.01 21.32 -33.05
CA LEU A 5 0.96 22.24 -32.35
C LEU A 5 0.63 22.76 -30.93
N ALA A 6 1.35 22.21 -29.93
CA ALA A 6 2.36 22.94 -29.15
C ALA A 6 3.22 21.99 -28.29
N VAL A 7 4.54 22.03 -28.47
CA VAL A 7 5.59 21.38 -27.67
C VAL A 7 6.35 22.48 -26.91
N LEU A 8 6.72 22.25 -25.65
CA LEU A 8 7.94 22.79 -25.03
C LEU A 8 8.38 21.90 -23.84
N PRO A 9 9.70 21.75 -23.60
CA PRO A 9 10.29 20.67 -22.81
C PRO A 9 10.62 21.08 -21.37
N TYR A 10 10.52 20.12 -20.43
CA TYR A 10 11.12 20.25 -19.11
C TYR A 10 12.55 19.69 -19.12
N LEU A 11 13.52 20.55 -18.83
CA LEU A 11 14.87 20.16 -18.43
C LEU A 11 14.79 19.42 -17.08
N LEU A 12 15.16 18.14 -17.09
CA LEU A 12 15.59 17.41 -15.90
C LEU A 12 17.04 17.00 -16.12
N THR A 13 17.88 17.48 -15.22
CA THR A 13 19.32 17.23 -15.13
C THR A 13 19.61 15.73 -15.09
N ALA A 14 20.58 15.31 -15.90
CA ALA A 14 21.07 13.94 -15.97
C ALA A 14 21.60 13.46 -14.60
N GLN A 15 20.88 12.52 -13.98
CA GLN A 15 21.44 11.61 -13.00
C GLN A 15 21.59 10.23 -13.67
N ASN A 16 22.78 9.65 -13.50
CA ASN A 16 23.21 8.37 -14.05
C ASN A 16 22.19 7.25 -13.77
N VAL A 17 21.58 6.72 -14.82
CA VAL A 17 20.83 5.45 -14.78
C VAL A 17 21.84 4.32 -14.96
N THR A 18 22.27 3.70 -13.85
CA THR A 18 22.97 2.42 -13.87
C THR A 18 22.04 1.30 -13.39
N ASP A 19 21.72 0.42 -14.35
CA ASP A 19 21.34 -1.00 -14.25
C ASP A 19 20.21 -1.45 -13.30
N GLN A 20 19.02 -1.71 -13.87
CA GLN A 20 17.92 -2.46 -13.23
C GLN A 20 17.76 -3.85 -13.87
N ARG A 21 18.81 -4.69 -13.86
CA ARG A 21 18.71 -6.12 -14.22
C ARG A 21 18.97 -7.01 -13.00
N GLN A 22 17.91 -7.49 -12.35
CA GLN A 22 18.01 -8.38 -11.18
C GLN A 22 18.38 -9.83 -11.58
N HIS A 23 19.50 -10.35 -11.06
CA HIS A 23 20.00 -11.72 -11.27
C HIS A 23 19.01 -12.86 -10.91
N CYS A 24 19.14 -14.02 -11.55
CA CYS A 24 18.26 -15.21 -11.37
C CYS A 24 18.82 -16.31 -10.45
N ASN A 25 19.90 -16.03 -9.71
CA ASN A 25 20.53 -17.03 -8.83
C ASN A 25 19.55 -17.54 -7.77
N GLY A 26 19.43 -18.86 -7.65
CA GLY A 26 18.57 -19.53 -6.65
C GLY A 26 17.09 -19.67 -7.04
N ILE A 27 16.65 -19.20 -8.21
CA ILE A 27 15.28 -19.39 -8.69
C ILE A 27 15.18 -20.73 -9.46
N PRO A 28 14.23 -21.63 -9.12
CA PRO A 28 14.06 -22.90 -9.82
C PRO A 28 13.70 -22.74 -11.31
N VAL A 29 14.19 -23.65 -12.17
CA VAL A 29 13.78 -23.69 -13.59
C VAL A 29 12.36 -24.24 -13.72
N TRP A 30 11.55 -23.64 -14.59
CA TRP A 30 10.21 -24.14 -14.88
C TRP A 30 10.27 -25.57 -15.44
N SER A 31 9.41 -26.46 -14.92
CA SER A 31 9.31 -27.85 -15.33
C SER A 31 7.89 -28.21 -15.73
N ALA A 32 7.74 -28.84 -16.89
CA ALA A 32 6.46 -29.33 -17.40
C ALA A 32 5.83 -30.41 -16.52
N SER A 33 6.65 -31.20 -15.80
CA SER A 33 6.19 -32.28 -14.93
C SER A 33 5.89 -31.83 -13.50
N GLN A 34 6.36 -30.65 -13.10
CA GLN A 34 6.16 -30.10 -11.77
C GLN A 34 4.76 -29.48 -11.61
N VAL A 35 4.14 -29.72 -10.46
CA VAL A 35 2.88 -29.07 -10.07
C VAL A 35 3.21 -27.84 -9.24
N TYR A 36 2.78 -26.66 -9.69
CA TYR A 36 2.89 -25.41 -8.94
C TYR A 36 1.56 -25.18 -8.24
N SER A 37 1.41 -25.75 -7.04
CA SER A 37 0.10 -25.93 -6.40
C SER A 37 -0.50 -24.67 -5.78
N ALA A 38 0.27 -23.59 -5.63
CA ALA A 38 -0.16 -22.31 -5.03
C ALA A 38 0.41 -21.12 -5.83
N ALA A 39 -0.32 -20.00 -5.87
CA ALA A 39 0.15 -18.79 -6.54
C ALA A 39 1.40 -18.21 -5.86
N GLY A 40 2.31 -17.62 -6.64
CA GLY A 40 3.50 -16.94 -6.11
C GLY A 40 4.82 -17.70 -6.27
N ASN A 41 4.81 -18.96 -6.72
CA ASN A 41 6.04 -19.65 -7.10
C ASN A 41 6.73 -18.90 -8.25
N VAL A 42 8.00 -18.56 -8.05
CA VAL A 42 8.83 -17.92 -9.06
C VAL A 42 9.71 -18.97 -9.72
N VAL A 43 9.73 -18.97 -11.04
CA VAL A 43 10.53 -19.89 -11.86
C VAL A 43 11.26 -19.13 -12.97
N THR A 44 12.31 -19.72 -13.50
CA THR A 44 12.98 -19.24 -14.72
C THR A 44 12.59 -20.08 -15.93
N TYR A 45 12.29 -19.45 -17.06
CA TYR A 45 12.05 -20.12 -18.34
C TYR A 45 12.55 -19.24 -19.49
N GLN A 46 13.38 -19.78 -20.40
CA GLN A 46 13.96 -19.04 -21.54
C GLN A 46 14.64 -17.70 -21.15
N GLY A 47 15.45 -17.71 -20.09
CA GLY A 47 16.18 -16.52 -19.66
C GLY A 47 15.30 -15.41 -19.08
N LYS A 48 14.07 -15.74 -18.66
CA LYS A 48 13.08 -14.81 -18.09
C LYS A 48 12.53 -15.35 -16.79
N LYS A 49 12.20 -14.46 -15.85
CA LYS A 49 11.53 -14.78 -14.58
C LYS A 49 10.02 -14.74 -14.77
N TYR A 50 9.34 -15.74 -14.23
CA TYR A 50 7.88 -15.78 -14.21
C TYR A 50 7.36 -16.18 -12.84
N ARG A 51 6.19 -15.68 -12.47
CA ARG A 51 5.45 -16.06 -11.26
C ARG A 51 4.13 -16.70 -11.65
N ASN A 52 3.79 -17.87 -11.11
CA ASN A 52 2.45 -18.42 -11.36
C ASN A 52 1.40 -17.62 -10.58
N LYS A 53 0.27 -17.34 -11.24
CA LYS A 53 -0.86 -16.61 -10.67
C LYS A 53 -1.86 -17.53 -9.97
N TRP A 54 -1.84 -18.83 -10.27
CA TRP A 54 -2.68 -19.88 -9.68
C TRP A 54 -2.05 -21.26 -9.94
N TRP A 55 -2.76 -22.32 -9.53
CA TRP A 55 -2.34 -23.71 -9.74
C TRP A 55 -2.03 -23.98 -11.22
N THR A 56 -0.87 -24.56 -11.54
CA THR A 56 -0.53 -24.92 -12.92
C THR A 56 0.39 -26.12 -13.01
N LYS A 57 0.24 -26.93 -14.07
CA LYS A 57 1.11 -28.05 -14.45
C LYS A 57 1.16 -28.14 -15.97
N ASN A 58 2.36 -28.28 -16.55
CA ASN A 58 2.57 -28.45 -18.00
C ASN A 58 2.14 -27.26 -18.90
N GLU A 59 1.77 -26.11 -18.33
CA GLU A 59 1.44 -24.90 -19.09
C GLU A 59 2.67 -23.99 -19.19
N SER A 60 3.20 -23.81 -20.41
CA SER A 60 4.43 -23.05 -20.65
C SER A 60 4.28 -21.56 -20.31
N PRO A 61 5.25 -20.92 -19.61
CA PRO A 61 5.22 -19.49 -19.28
C PRO A 61 5.14 -18.53 -20.48
N THR A 62 5.52 -19.00 -21.66
CA THR A 62 5.55 -18.18 -22.90
C THR A 62 4.35 -18.39 -23.82
N LYS A 63 3.45 -19.32 -23.47
CA LYS A 63 2.31 -19.62 -24.33
C LYS A 63 1.30 -18.47 -24.28
N SER A 64 1.04 -17.85 -25.43
CA SER A 64 0.00 -16.82 -25.55
C SER A 64 -1.39 -17.47 -25.44
N MET A 65 -2.12 -17.13 -24.38
CA MET A 65 -3.47 -17.59 -24.07
C MET A 65 -4.24 -16.44 -23.41
N ASN A 66 -5.57 -16.39 -23.60
CA ASN A 66 -6.44 -15.35 -23.01
C ASN A 66 -6.32 -15.25 -21.47
N ALA A 67 -5.78 -16.27 -20.79
CA ALA A 67 -5.41 -16.25 -19.38
C ALA A 67 -4.15 -17.11 -19.13
N ASN A 68 -2.95 -16.63 -19.53
CA ASN A 68 -1.68 -17.31 -19.23
C ASN A 68 -1.49 -17.43 -17.71
N PRO A 69 -1.26 -18.63 -17.13
CA PRO A 69 -1.08 -18.82 -15.68
C PRO A 69 0.21 -18.16 -15.14
N TRP A 70 1.12 -17.74 -16.01
CA TRP A 70 2.40 -17.13 -15.64
C TRP A 70 2.40 -15.62 -15.88
N GLN A 71 2.89 -14.87 -14.88
CA GLN A 71 3.18 -13.44 -14.96
C GLN A 71 4.67 -13.25 -15.23
N TYR A 72 5.02 -12.54 -16.30
CA TYR A 72 6.41 -12.16 -16.57
C TYR A 72 6.90 -11.11 -15.55
N LEU A 73 8.09 -11.34 -15.00
CA LEU A 73 8.69 -10.49 -13.96
C LEU A 73 9.99 -9.78 -14.40
N GLY A 74 10.52 -10.08 -15.59
CA GLY A 74 11.77 -9.49 -16.10
C GLY A 74 12.75 -10.52 -16.66
N ASP A 75 13.80 -10.05 -17.32
CA ASP A 75 14.85 -10.89 -17.91
C ASP A 75 15.91 -11.28 -16.87
N CYS A 76 16.47 -12.48 -17.01
CA CYS A 76 17.65 -12.93 -16.29
C CYS A 76 18.90 -12.30 -16.89
N ALA A 77 19.71 -11.60 -16.08
CA ALA A 77 21.08 -11.27 -16.48
C ALA A 77 21.90 -12.56 -16.70
N ALA A 78 22.75 -12.56 -17.73
CA ALA A 78 23.55 -13.71 -18.14
C ALA A 78 24.44 -14.24 -17.01
N GLY A 79 24.56 -15.58 -16.95
CA GLY A 79 25.38 -16.29 -15.96
C GLY A 79 26.88 -16.02 -16.12
N ALA A 80 27.62 -16.17 -15.02
CA ALA A 80 29.04 -15.87 -14.97
C ALA A 80 29.84 -16.72 -15.97
N LEU A 81 30.49 -16.03 -16.92
CA LEU A 81 31.63 -16.54 -17.67
C LEU A 81 32.86 -16.42 -16.75
N ALA A 82 33.68 -17.46 -16.66
CA ALA A 82 34.90 -17.43 -15.85
C ALA A 82 36.06 -18.14 -16.55
N ILE A 83 37.25 -17.54 -16.53
CA ILE A 83 38.51 -18.21 -16.86
C ILE A 83 38.87 -19.09 -15.67
N VAL A 84 38.94 -20.40 -15.88
CA VAL A 84 39.27 -21.36 -14.82
C VAL A 84 40.69 -21.89 -14.92
N GLU A 85 41.29 -21.83 -16.11
CA GLU A 85 42.69 -22.17 -16.36
C GLU A 85 43.23 -21.18 -17.40
N PRO A 86 44.42 -20.57 -17.21
CA PRO A 86 45.19 -20.58 -15.96
C PRO A 86 44.45 -19.80 -14.86
N THR A 87 44.85 -19.94 -13.61
CA THR A 87 44.31 -19.09 -12.54
C THR A 87 44.97 -17.71 -12.58
N ALA A 88 44.31 -16.69 -12.00
CA ALA A 88 44.89 -15.35 -11.90
C ALA A 88 46.26 -15.39 -11.21
N ASN A 89 47.18 -14.57 -11.71
CA ASN A 89 48.58 -14.45 -11.31
C ASN A 89 49.45 -15.68 -11.57
N THR A 90 49.01 -16.61 -12.41
CA THR A 90 49.87 -17.72 -12.87
C THR A 90 51.16 -17.18 -13.48
N LEU A 91 52.29 -17.75 -13.05
CA LEU A 91 53.62 -17.50 -13.60
C LEU A 91 53.92 -18.52 -14.70
N VAL A 92 54.30 -18.04 -15.89
CA VAL A 92 54.58 -18.88 -17.06
C VAL A 92 55.98 -18.55 -17.59
N ALA A 93 56.75 -19.56 -18.02
CA ALA A 93 58.04 -19.33 -18.65
C ALA A 93 57.91 -18.75 -20.07
N THR A 94 58.76 -17.80 -20.41
CA THR A 94 58.80 -17.16 -21.75
C THR A 94 58.94 -18.21 -22.85
N GLY A 95 58.18 -18.04 -23.95
CA GLY A 95 58.14 -18.99 -25.07
C GLY A 95 57.28 -20.23 -24.84
N SER A 96 56.71 -20.40 -23.65
CA SER A 96 55.82 -21.53 -23.35
C SER A 96 54.44 -21.37 -23.98
N THR A 97 53.74 -22.49 -24.06
CA THR A 97 52.34 -22.57 -24.45
C THR A 97 51.43 -22.38 -23.23
N VAL A 98 50.43 -21.50 -23.31
CA VAL A 98 49.44 -21.25 -22.25
C VAL A 98 48.06 -21.77 -22.67
N GLY A 99 47.54 -22.78 -21.96
CA GLY A 99 46.17 -23.25 -22.12
C GLY A 99 45.19 -22.34 -21.38
N ILE A 100 44.18 -21.84 -22.08
CA ILE A 100 43.11 -20.99 -21.55
C ILE A 100 41.80 -21.77 -21.63
N LYS A 101 41.09 -21.91 -20.52
CA LYS A 101 39.81 -22.62 -20.42
C LYS A 101 38.79 -21.72 -19.75
N ALA A 102 37.65 -21.57 -20.39
CA ALA A 102 36.54 -20.80 -19.88
C ALA A 102 35.37 -21.72 -19.51
N LEU A 103 34.80 -21.53 -18.32
CA LEU A 103 33.53 -22.13 -17.94
C LEU A 103 32.41 -21.11 -18.07
N VAL A 104 31.31 -21.56 -18.67
CA VAL A 104 30.04 -20.84 -18.67
C VAL A 104 29.15 -21.54 -17.67
N SER A 105 28.78 -20.85 -16.59
CA SER A 105 27.91 -21.40 -15.55
C SER A 105 26.51 -20.78 -15.63
N GLY A 106 25.48 -21.62 -15.44
CA GLY A 106 24.08 -21.23 -15.55
C GLY A 106 23.37 -21.95 -16.70
N ALA A 107 22.46 -22.86 -16.36
CA ALA A 107 21.65 -23.57 -17.33
C ALA A 107 20.62 -22.61 -17.94
N SER A 108 20.88 -22.08 -19.15
CA SER A 108 19.91 -21.66 -20.20
C SER A 108 20.42 -20.54 -21.14
N VAL A 109 21.71 -20.50 -21.50
CA VAL A 109 22.20 -19.57 -22.54
C VAL A 109 22.84 -20.36 -23.68
N ASN A 110 22.29 -20.24 -24.90
CA ASN A 110 22.92 -20.77 -26.11
C ASN A 110 24.13 -19.90 -26.46
N VAL A 111 25.28 -20.21 -25.87
CA VAL A 111 26.56 -19.62 -26.27
C VAL A 111 26.92 -20.19 -27.64
N ALA A 112 26.95 -19.34 -28.66
CA ALA A 112 27.32 -19.72 -30.01
C ALA A 112 28.84 -19.76 -30.20
N ARG A 113 29.57 -18.94 -29.44
CA ARG A 113 31.04 -18.97 -29.36
C ARG A 113 31.58 -18.29 -28.11
N VAL A 114 32.80 -18.66 -27.73
CA VAL A 114 33.66 -17.92 -26.81
C VAL A 114 34.90 -17.45 -27.56
N GLU A 115 35.25 -16.18 -27.42
CA GLU A 115 36.42 -15.57 -28.02
C GLU A 115 37.50 -15.32 -26.95
N PHE A 116 38.76 -15.54 -27.30
CA PHE A 116 39.92 -15.47 -26.39
C PHE A 116 40.88 -14.39 -26.84
N TYR A 117 41.42 -13.62 -25.90
CA TYR A 117 42.29 -12.48 -26.16
C TYR A 117 43.47 -12.41 -25.18
N VAL A 118 44.55 -11.76 -25.62
CA VAL A 118 45.62 -11.22 -24.77
C VAL A 118 45.59 -9.70 -24.93
N GLY A 119 45.32 -8.98 -23.83
CA GLY A 119 45.00 -7.56 -23.87
C GLY A 119 43.79 -7.31 -24.80
N ASN A 120 44.02 -6.52 -25.85
CA ASN A 120 43.00 -6.24 -26.88
C ASN A 120 43.16 -7.11 -28.14
N GLN A 121 44.19 -7.96 -28.22
CA GLN A 121 44.46 -8.78 -29.39
C GLN A 121 43.69 -10.11 -29.32
N LYS A 122 42.82 -10.37 -30.30
CA LYS A 122 42.10 -11.64 -30.41
C LYS A 122 43.06 -12.76 -30.79
N LEU A 123 43.11 -13.80 -29.97
CA LEU A 123 43.88 -15.02 -30.22
C LEU A 123 43.10 -16.00 -31.09
N GLY A 124 41.81 -16.14 -30.82
CA GLY A 124 40.92 -17.07 -31.53
C GLY A 124 39.57 -17.21 -30.87
N GLN A 125 38.81 -18.24 -31.25
CA GLN A 125 37.49 -18.53 -30.71
C GLN A 125 37.21 -20.03 -30.69
N ASP A 126 36.33 -20.45 -29.81
CA ASP A 126 35.82 -21.82 -29.70
C ASP A 126 34.28 -21.79 -29.80
N LEU A 127 33.71 -22.70 -30.58
CA LEU A 127 32.28 -22.73 -30.90
C LEU A 127 31.50 -23.72 -30.04
N SER A 128 32.18 -24.56 -29.26
CA SER A 128 31.55 -25.61 -28.46
C SER A 128 32.27 -25.82 -27.13
N ALA A 129 31.51 -26.16 -26.08
CA ALA A 129 32.09 -26.53 -24.80
C ALA A 129 32.82 -27.88 -24.87
N PRO A 130 33.93 -28.09 -24.12
CA PRO A 130 34.56 -27.15 -23.20
C PRO A 130 35.36 -26.07 -23.94
N TYR A 131 35.03 -24.79 -23.69
CA TYR A 131 35.63 -23.67 -24.40
C TYR A 131 37.09 -23.52 -24.01
N THR A 132 37.99 -23.83 -24.94
CA THR A 132 39.43 -23.81 -24.69
C THR A 132 40.18 -23.13 -25.83
N PHE A 133 41.32 -22.54 -25.50
CA PHE A 133 42.24 -21.98 -26.48
C PHE A 133 43.69 -22.14 -26.01
N VAL A 134 44.61 -22.22 -26.96
CA VAL A 134 46.04 -22.41 -26.69
C VAL A 134 46.82 -21.22 -27.22
N TRP A 135 47.35 -20.39 -26.33
CA TRP A 135 48.25 -19.30 -26.69
C TRP A 135 49.68 -19.81 -26.83
N GLN A 136 50.23 -19.78 -28.05
CA GLN A 136 51.58 -20.24 -28.36
C GLN A 136 52.61 -19.11 -28.23
N ASN A 137 53.84 -19.48 -27.84
CA ASN A 137 55.00 -18.57 -27.74
C ASN A 137 54.70 -17.32 -26.88
N ALA A 138 54.27 -17.54 -25.63
CA ALA A 138 53.95 -16.44 -24.72
C ALA A 138 55.15 -15.50 -24.54
N SER A 139 54.97 -14.22 -24.89
CA SER A 139 56.02 -13.20 -24.79
C SER A 139 56.21 -12.73 -23.35
N GLN A 140 57.42 -12.31 -22.98
CA GLN A 140 57.70 -11.82 -21.64
C GLN A 140 56.84 -10.59 -21.28
N GLY A 141 56.33 -10.54 -20.05
CA GLY A 141 55.54 -9.43 -19.53
C GLY A 141 54.32 -9.87 -18.73
N THR A 142 53.60 -8.89 -18.17
CA THR A 142 52.29 -9.13 -17.56
C THR A 142 51.23 -9.05 -18.65
N HIS A 143 50.42 -10.10 -18.80
CA HIS A 143 49.41 -10.23 -19.83
C HIS A 143 48.02 -10.36 -19.23
N ASN A 144 47.06 -9.63 -19.77
CA ASN A 144 45.65 -9.76 -19.41
C ASN A 144 44.98 -10.74 -20.35
N LEU A 145 44.63 -11.93 -19.87
CA LEU A 145 43.81 -12.86 -20.63
C LEU A 145 42.35 -12.42 -20.50
N VAL A 146 41.65 -12.30 -21.63
CA VAL A 146 40.24 -11.91 -21.67
C VAL A 146 39.46 -12.96 -22.44
N VAL A 147 38.31 -13.36 -21.91
CA VAL A 147 37.34 -14.20 -22.62
C VAL A 147 36.01 -13.47 -22.76
N LYS A 148 35.35 -13.64 -23.90
CA LYS A 148 34.03 -13.07 -24.19
C LYS A 148 33.12 -14.13 -24.80
N ALA A 149 31.93 -14.33 -24.23
CA ALA A 149 30.92 -15.23 -24.77
C ALA A 149 29.93 -14.47 -25.65
N TYR A 150 29.51 -15.05 -26.77
CA TYR A 150 28.55 -14.47 -27.70
C TYR A 150 27.39 -15.41 -28.02
N GLY A 151 26.21 -14.83 -28.21
CA GLY A 151 25.02 -15.51 -28.70
C GLY A 151 25.05 -15.73 -30.22
N SER A 152 24.08 -16.49 -30.73
CA SER A 152 23.94 -16.75 -32.18
C SER A 152 23.63 -15.50 -33.00
N ASP A 153 23.16 -14.44 -32.34
CA ASP A 153 22.86 -13.12 -32.88
C ASP A 153 24.04 -12.13 -32.81
N ASN A 154 25.24 -12.61 -32.44
CA ASN A 154 26.45 -11.82 -32.17
C ASN A 154 26.37 -10.89 -30.95
N THR A 155 25.38 -11.02 -30.08
CA THR A 155 25.32 -10.25 -28.84
C THR A 155 26.37 -10.76 -27.83
N GLU A 156 27.16 -9.88 -27.21
CA GLU A 156 28.08 -10.24 -26.13
C GLU A 156 27.27 -10.63 -24.88
N LEU A 157 27.36 -11.88 -24.47
CA LEU A 157 26.61 -12.49 -23.36
C LEU A 157 27.33 -12.34 -22.02
N GLY A 158 28.65 -12.18 -22.01
CA GLY A 158 29.44 -12.03 -20.80
C GLY A 158 30.94 -12.00 -21.10
N ARG A 159 31.72 -11.45 -20.17
CA ARG A 159 33.18 -11.38 -20.25
C ARG A 159 33.84 -11.68 -18.91
N ASP A 160 35.04 -12.23 -18.96
CA ASP A 160 35.92 -12.37 -17.80
C ASP A 160 37.37 -12.02 -18.16
N GLN A 161 38.17 -11.63 -17.17
CA GLN A 161 39.56 -11.26 -17.36
C GLN A 161 40.43 -11.62 -16.15
N ILE A 162 41.62 -12.14 -16.42
CA ILE A 162 42.65 -12.41 -15.42
C ILE A 162 44.00 -11.87 -15.91
N SER A 163 44.89 -11.54 -14.97
CA SER A 163 46.28 -11.22 -15.29
C SER A 163 47.17 -12.43 -15.04
N ILE A 164 48.11 -12.71 -15.93
CA ILE A 164 49.20 -13.68 -15.74
C ILE A 164 50.55 -13.00 -15.97
N LYS A 165 51.63 -13.54 -15.42
CA LYS A 165 52.98 -13.02 -15.63
C LYS A 165 53.83 -14.03 -16.37
N VAL A 166 54.34 -13.64 -17.54
CA VAL A 166 55.29 -14.41 -18.33
C VAL A 166 56.69 -13.86 -18.06
N ALA A 167 57.59 -14.68 -17.53
CA ALA A 167 58.94 -14.26 -17.12
C ALA A 167 60.02 -15.12 -17.79
N ASP A 168 61.19 -14.54 -18.02
CA ASP A 168 62.37 -15.27 -18.50
C ASP A 168 63.02 -16.02 -17.32
N ASN A 169 63.33 -17.31 -17.49
CA ASN A 169 63.83 -18.18 -16.43
C ASN A 169 65.36 -18.08 -16.28
N THR A 170 65.88 -16.86 -16.17
CA THR A 170 67.30 -16.60 -15.96
C THR A 170 67.68 -16.45 -14.48
N GLN A 171 66.76 -16.70 -13.54
CA GLN A 171 66.98 -16.53 -12.10
C GLN A 171 66.98 -17.86 -11.33
N GLY A 172 68.11 -18.58 -11.39
CA GLY A 172 68.72 -19.28 -10.24
C GLY A 172 68.01 -20.42 -9.50
N ASP A 173 66.72 -20.67 -9.66
CA ASP A 173 66.03 -21.80 -9.03
C ASP A 173 65.83 -22.94 -10.05
N CYS A 174 65.86 -24.19 -9.59
CA CYS A 174 65.66 -25.33 -10.48
C CYS A 174 64.17 -25.62 -10.73
N TRP A 175 63.34 -24.58 -10.68
CA TRP A 175 61.90 -24.67 -10.81
C TRP A 175 61.53 -24.86 -12.28
N GLY A 176 60.79 -25.92 -12.58
CA GLY A 176 60.44 -26.32 -13.95
C GLY A 176 61.52 -27.10 -14.73
N ILE A 177 62.70 -27.34 -14.14
CA ILE A 177 63.73 -28.21 -14.74
C ILE A 177 63.46 -29.68 -14.34
N PRO A 178 63.31 -30.62 -15.29
CA PRO A 178 63.09 -32.03 -14.98
C PRO A 178 64.23 -32.62 -14.12
N ALA A 179 63.89 -33.43 -13.11
CA ALA A 179 64.89 -34.18 -12.36
C ALA A 179 65.65 -35.16 -13.28
N TRP A 180 66.96 -35.29 -13.12
CA TRP A 180 67.74 -36.28 -13.85
C TRP A 180 67.24 -37.69 -13.54
N SER A 181 67.05 -38.50 -14.59
CA SER A 181 66.57 -39.88 -14.49
C SER A 181 67.59 -40.85 -15.08
N ALA A 182 67.94 -41.86 -14.28
CA ALA A 182 68.83 -42.95 -14.69
C ALA A 182 68.26 -43.80 -15.85
N THR A 183 66.94 -43.84 -16.00
CA THR A 183 66.27 -44.68 -17.01
C THR A 183 65.96 -43.93 -18.31
N GLN A 184 65.97 -42.59 -18.28
CA GLN A 184 65.64 -41.72 -19.41
C GLN A 184 66.80 -41.62 -20.41
N VAL A 185 66.48 -41.67 -21.70
CA VAL A 185 67.44 -41.43 -22.80
C VAL A 185 67.41 -39.95 -23.17
N TYR A 186 68.56 -39.28 -23.09
CA TYR A 186 68.74 -37.90 -23.52
C TYR A 186 69.40 -37.90 -24.90
N ALA A 187 68.57 -38.01 -25.94
CA ALA A 187 69.02 -38.44 -27.27
C ALA A 187 69.81 -37.38 -28.07
N LYS A 188 69.72 -36.09 -27.70
CA LYS A 188 70.37 -34.96 -28.39
C LYS A 188 70.98 -34.01 -27.36
N PRO A 189 72.07 -33.29 -27.67
CA PRO A 189 72.61 -32.28 -26.77
C PRO A 189 71.59 -31.16 -26.47
N GLY A 190 71.64 -30.60 -25.27
CA GLY A 190 70.84 -29.42 -24.89
C GLY A 190 69.73 -29.65 -23.85
N ASN A 191 69.45 -30.89 -23.46
CA ASN A 191 68.51 -31.18 -22.37
C ASN A 191 69.09 -30.70 -21.03
N VAL A 192 68.31 -29.92 -20.29
CA VAL A 192 68.66 -29.44 -18.95
C VAL A 192 67.93 -30.25 -17.90
N VAL A 193 68.64 -30.72 -16.88
CA VAL A 193 68.11 -31.52 -15.77
C VAL A 193 68.63 -31.03 -14.43
N ALA A 194 67.85 -31.27 -13.37
CA ALA A 194 68.24 -30.98 -11.99
C ALA A 194 68.75 -32.26 -11.31
N TYR A 195 69.92 -32.20 -10.67
CA TYR A 195 70.49 -33.31 -9.90
C TYR A 195 71.26 -32.77 -8.69
N GLN A 196 70.93 -33.27 -7.49
CA GLN A 196 71.59 -32.90 -6.22
C GLN A 196 71.70 -31.40 -5.96
N GLY A 197 70.61 -30.66 -6.21
CA GLY A 197 70.60 -29.22 -5.99
C GLY A 197 71.56 -28.48 -6.93
N LYS A 198 71.81 -29.01 -8.14
CA LYS A 198 72.53 -28.33 -9.23
C LYS A 198 71.85 -28.59 -10.58
N LYS A 199 72.02 -27.66 -11.52
CA LYS A 199 71.51 -27.78 -12.90
C LYS A 199 72.62 -28.25 -13.84
N TYR A 200 72.27 -29.17 -14.73
CA TYR A 200 73.20 -29.74 -15.70
C TYR A 200 72.59 -29.77 -17.10
N ARG A 201 73.41 -29.65 -18.14
CA ARG A 201 73.00 -29.84 -19.53
C ARG A 201 73.77 -30.99 -20.17
N ASN A 202 73.13 -31.84 -20.96
CA ASN A 202 73.86 -32.88 -21.69
C ASN A 202 74.56 -32.32 -22.94
N LYS A 203 75.82 -32.73 -23.14
CA LYS A 203 76.68 -32.33 -24.26
C LYS A 203 76.54 -33.25 -25.48
N TRP A 204 76.02 -34.47 -25.30
CA TRP A 204 75.72 -35.45 -26.35
C TRP A 204 74.73 -36.52 -25.82
N TRP A 205 74.47 -37.57 -26.60
CA TRP A 205 73.59 -38.67 -26.21
C TRP A 205 74.04 -39.30 -24.87
N THR A 206 73.12 -39.51 -23.93
CA THR A 206 73.43 -40.19 -22.66
C THR A 206 72.21 -40.90 -22.06
N ARG A 207 72.46 -41.99 -21.31
CA ARG A 207 71.48 -42.72 -20.48
C ARG A 207 72.20 -43.31 -19.28
N ASN A 208 71.63 -43.17 -18.08
CA ASN A 208 72.14 -43.75 -16.82
C ASN A 208 73.51 -43.22 -16.33
N GLU A 209 74.16 -42.31 -17.04
CA GLU A 209 75.40 -41.68 -16.60
C GLU A 209 75.08 -40.46 -15.72
N ARG A 210 75.59 -40.47 -14.49
CA ARG A 210 75.24 -39.48 -13.45
C ARG A 210 75.87 -38.10 -13.74
N PRO A 211 75.14 -36.99 -13.52
CA PRO A 211 75.71 -35.64 -13.65
C PRO A 211 76.77 -35.38 -12.57
N ALA A 212 78.03 -35.15 -12.97
CA ALA A 212 79.16 -34.97 -12.05
C ALA A 212 80.10 -33.80 -12.39
N GLY A 213 79.90 -33.09 -13.51
CA GLY A 213 80.59 -31.83 -13.81
C GLY A 213 82.11 -31.90 -14.09
N THR A 214 82.67 -33.09 -14.32
CA THR A 214 84.10 -33.29 -14.65
C THR A 214 84.36 -33.42 -16.15
N ASP A 215 85.59 -33.11 -16.58
CA ASP A 215 86.02 -33.30 -17.97
C ASP A 215 85.86 -34.77 -18.40
N GLY A 216 85.20 -34.98 -19.54
CA GLY A 216 84.81 -36.29 -20.06
C GLY A 216 83.41 -36.79 -19.67
N ASN A 217 82.71 -36.14 -18.73
CA ASN A 217 81.31 -36.48 -18.38
C ASN A 217 80.33 -35.96 -19.46
N PRO A 218 79.24 -36.67 -19.82
CA PRO A 218 78.23 -36.19 -20.77
C PRO A 218 77.45 -34.96 -20.28
N TRP A 219 77.52 -34.60 -19.00
CA TRP A 219 76.81 -33.49 -18.38
C TRP A 219 77.74 -32.31 -18.05
N GLU A 220 77.42 -31.11 -18.54
CA GLU A 220 78.03 -29.84 -18.12
C GLU A 220 77.27 -29.26 -16.92
N LEU A 221 78.00 -28.80 -15.89
CA LEU A 221 77.42 -28.10 -14.74
C LEU A 221 77.08 -26.66 -15.14
N LEU A 222 75.82 -26.27 -14.95
CA LEU A 222 75.33 -24.92 -15.22
C LEU A 222 75.23 -24.05 -13.95
N GLY A 223 75.34 -24.63 -12.75
CA GLY A 223 75.32 -23.92 -11.47
C GLY A 223 74.50 -24.63 -10.38
N ASP A 224 74.55 -24.12 -9.15
CA ASP A 224 73.78 -24.62 -8.02
C ASP A 224 72.28 -24.25 -8.12
N CYS A 225 71.43 -25.08 -7.55
CA CYS A 225 70.01 -24.87 -7.27
C CYS A 225 69.88 -24.52 -5.78
N GLY A 226 69.89 -23.24 -5.42
CA GLY A 226 69.66 -22.80 -4.04
C GLY A 226 70.35 -21.48 -3.71
N GLY A 227 69.57 -20.48 -3.30
CA GLY A 227 70.02 -19.11 -3.05
C GLY A 227 70.81 -18.88 -1.76
N GLY A 228 71.26 -17.64 -1.56
CA GLY A 228 71.94 -17.22 -0.32
C GLY A 228 72.43 -15.78 -0.25
N SER A 229 71.57 -14.81 -0.54
CA SER A 229 71.28 -13.63 0.31
C SER A 229 70.09 -12.87 -0.31
N GLY A 230 69.04 -13.62 -0.63
CA GLY A 230 67.76 -13.05 -1.01
C GLY A 230 66.88 -13.10 0.23
N ASN A 231 66.43 -11.94 0.67
CA ASN A 231 65.44 -11.73 1.71
C ASN A 231 64.27 -12.74 1.62
N VAL A 232 63.98 -13.48 2.70
CA VAL A 232 62.83 -14.40 2.77
C VAL A 232 61.57 -13.60 3.14
N PRO A 233 60.54 -13.56 2.28
CA PRO A 233 59.33 -12.80 2.58
C PRO A 233 58.66 -13.25 3.89
N PRO A 234 58.02 -12.33 4.63
CA PRO A 234 57.38 -12.65 5.91
C PRO A 234 56.18 -13.58 5.73
N THR A 235 55.72 -14.24 6.79
CA THR A 235 54.40 -14.91 6.85
C THR A 235 53.33 -13.92 7.33
N VAL A 236 52.08 -14.08 6.87
CA VAL A 236 50.95 -13.27 7.35
C VAL A 236 49.62 -14.03 7.26
N GLY A 237 48.76 -13.85 8.26
CA GLY A 237 47.40 -14.41 8.28
C GLY A 237 46.46 -13.61 9.17
N PHE A 238 45.19 -13.50 8.77
CA PHE A 238 44.16 -12.89 9.60
C PHE A 238 43.87 -13.74 10.83
N THR A 239 43.72 -13.08 11.97
CA THR A 239 43.19 -13.65 13.22
C THR A 239 41.79 -13.13 13.53
N GLN A 240 41.45 -11.91 13.09
CA GLN A 240 40.09 -11.37 13.12
C GLN A 240 39.84 -10.43 11.91
N PRO A 241 38.61 -10.37 11.38
CA PRO A 241 37.45 -11.19 11.75
C PRO A 241 37.57 -12.63 11.22
N ALA A 242 36.70 -13.54 11.67
CA ALA A 242 36.65 -14.89 11.13
C ALA A 242 36.10 -14.88 9.69
N ASN A 243 36.49 -15.87 8.88
CA ASN A 243 35.95 -16.00 7.53
C ASN A 243 34.42 -16.18 7.55
N ASN A 244 33.73 -15.48 6.65
CA ASN A 244 32.27 -15.35 6.55
C ASN A 244 31.59 -14.61 7.72
N SER A 245 32.32 -13.82 8.50
CA SER A 245 31.70 -12.98 9.53
C SER A 245 30.71 -11.98 8.92
N GLN A 246 29.63 -11.73 9.64
CA GLN A 246 28.61 -10.75 9.26
C GLN A 246 28.68 -9.52 10.16
N PHE A 247 28.58 -8.35 9.56
CA PHE A 247 28.60 -7.04 10.22
C PHE A 247 27.42 -6.20 9.75
N ARG A 248 27.16 -5.11 10.47
CA ARG A 248 26.16 -4.12 10.07
C ARG A 248 26.79 -2.90 9.43
N ASP A 249 26.02 -2.22 8.58
CA ASP A 249 26.46 -0.98 7.96
C ASP A 249 26.81 0.07 9.02
N GLY A 250 28.00 0.66 8.89
CA GLY A 250 28.51 1.63 9.87
C GLY A 250 29.16 1.02 11.13
N GLN A 251 29.06 -0.30 11.35
CA GLN A 251 29.77 -0.98 12.44
C GLN A 251 31.29 -0.93 12.21
N SER A 252 32.07 -0.64 13.26
CA SER A 252 33.52 -0.78 13.23
C SER A 252 33.91 -2.26 13.18
N ILE A 253 34.71 -2.64 12.18
CA ILE A 253 35.23 -4.00 12.00
C ILE A 253 36.69 -4.02 12.45
N ASP A 254 37.01 -4.77 13.51
CA ASP A 254 38.38 -4.93 14.01
C ASP A 254 39.14 -5.95 13.15
N LEU A 255 40.16 -5.48 12.42
CA LEU A 255 41.02 -6.28 11.58
C LEU A 255 42.31 -6.59 12.35
N ARG A 256 42.61 -7.87 12.55
CA ARG A 256 43.83 -8.33 13.22
C ARG A 256 44.54 -9.36 12.38
N ALA A 257 45.86 -9.26 12.32
CA ALA A 257 46.70 -10.23 11.64
C ALA A 257 47.89 -10.63 12.51
N THR A 258 48.35 -11.85 12.33
CA THR A 258 49.67 -12.31 12.80
C THR A 258 50.62 -12.30 11.62
N ALA A 259 51.79 -11.68 11.78
CA ALA A 259 52.86 -11.72 10.80
C ALA A 259 54.20 -11.99 11.50
N GLN A 260 55.05 -12.80 10.87
CA GLN A 260 56.36 -13.18 11.38
C GLN A 260 57.35 -13.29 10.22
N ASP A 261 58.58 -12.90 10.48
CA ASP A 261 59.68 -12.99 9.52
C ASP A 261 60.77 -13.89 10.13
N SER A 262 61.34 -14.78 9.31
CA SER A 262 62.30 -15.79 9.74
C SER A 262 63.76 -15.35 9.67
N ASP A 263 64.08 -14.40 8.80
CA ASP A 263 65.43 -13.85 8.61
C ASP A 263 65.50 -12.33 8.87
N GLY A 264 64.36 -11.68 9.11
CA GLY A 264 64.27 -10.27 9.45
C GLY A 264 63.19 -9.89 10.47
N GLN A 265 62.68 -8.68 10.32
CA GLN A 265 61.58 -8.10 11.08
C GLN A 265 60.50 -7.59 10.11
N VAL A 266 59.24 -7.88 10.42
CA VAL A 266 58.08 -7.29 9.74
C VAL A 266 58.02 -5.79 10.06
N THR A 267 58.09 -4.93 9.03
CA THR A 267 58.01 -3.48 9.15
C THR A 267 56.58 -2.95 9.06
N SER A 268 55.70 -3.62 8.32
CA SER A 268 54.30 -3.22 8.19
C SER A 268 53.37 -4.38 7.85
N VAL A 269 52.10 -4.23 8.23
CA VAL A 269 50.97 -5.03 7.73
C VAL A 269 49.89 -4.08 7.22
N LYS A 270 49.60 -4.15 5.93
CA LYS A 270 48.57 -3.37 5.24
C LYS A 270 47.31 -4.21 5.05
N PHE A 271 46.16 -3.67 5.43
CA PHE A 271 44.86 -4.33 5.33
C PHE A 271 44.09 -3.80 4.13
N TYR A 272 43.52 -4.70 3.33
CA TYR A 272 42.79 -4.37 2.11
C TYR A 272 41.37 -4.95 2.14
N ALA A 273 40.43 -4.26 1.49
CA ALA A 273 39.12 -4.78 1.11
C ALA A 273 38.92 -4.64 -0.40
N ASN A 274 38.64 -5.74 -1.10
CA ASN A 274 38.44 -5.76 -2.56
C ASN A 274 39.57 -5.01 -3.31
N ASN A 275 40.83 -5.23 -2.90
CA ASN A 275 42.05 -4.57 -3.39
C ASN A 275 42.21 -3.07 -3.04
N THR A 276 41.29 -2.49 -2.26
CA THR A 276 41.41 -1.11 -1.76
C THR A 276 42.08 -1.12 -0.39
N LEU A 277 43.14 -0.33 -0.21
CA LEU A 277 43.83 -0.20 1.08
C LEU A 277 42.89 0.47 2.11
N LEU A 278 42.68 -0.21 3.24
CA LEU A 278 41.91 0.30 4.37
C LEU A 278 42.81 1.04 5.36
N GLY A 279 43.97 0.45 5.65
CA GLY A 279 44.90 0.98 6.64
C GLY A 279 46.14 0.11 6.82
N GLU A 280 47.04 0.57 7.68
CA GLU A 280 48.36 -0.03 7.90
C GLU A 280 48.68 -0.06 9.40
N ALA A 281 49.30 -1.14 9.86
CA ALA A 281 49.86 -1.28 11.20
C ALA A 281 51.37 -1.55 11.08
N THR A 282 52.20 -0.74 11.74
CA THR A 282 53.67 -0.81 11.66
C THR A 282 54.33 -1.51 12.85
N SER A 283 53.52 -2.07 13.76
CA SER A 283 54.01 -2.80 14.94
C SER A 283 53.00 -3.81 15.43
N ALA A 284 53.48 -4.92 16.00
CA ALA A 284 52.62 -5.92 16.64
C ALA A 284 52.01 -5.39 17.96
N PRO A 285 50.75 -5.75 18.31
CA PRO A 285 49.82 -6.56 17.53
C PRO A 285 49.29 -5.79 16.31
N TYR A 286 49.42 -6.38 15.12
CA TYR A 286 48.98 -5.74 13.87
C TYR A 286 47.45 -5.68 13.83
N ALA A 287 46.91 -4.52 14.16
CA ALA A 287 45.48 -4.29 14.29
C ALA A 287 45.07 -2.99 13.59
N PHE A 288 43.89 -2.99 12.98
CA PHE A 288 43.28 -1.83 12.34
C PHE A 288 41.76 -1.85 12.49
N ALA A 289 41.18 -0.75 12.95
CA ALA A 289 39.73 -0.60 13.05
C ALA A 289 39.17 0.00 11.75
N TRP A 290 38.48 -0.83 10.96
CA TRP A 290 37.80 -0.38 9.76
C TRP A 290 36.42 0.19 10.10
N ASN A 291 36.32 1.52 10.11
CA ASN A 291 35.10 2.26 10.43
C ASN A 291 34.29 2.58 9.17
N GLY A 292 32.95 2.56 9.27
CA GLY A 292 32.07 3.04 8.21
C GLY A 292 31.94 2.12 7.00
N ALA A 293 32.13 0.80 7.17
CA ALA A 293 31.91 -0.16 6.10
C ALA A 293 30.44 -0.10 5.62
N LEU A 294 30.22 0.07 4.32
CA LEU A 294 28.90 0.11 3.72
C LEU A 294 28.37 -1.31 3.48
N ALA A 295 27.05 -1.47 3.35
CA ALA A 295 26.45 -2.77 3.02
C ALA A 295 27.03 -3.36 1.73
N GLY A 296 27.43 -4.63 1.77
CA GLY A 296 28.12 -5.31 0.68
C GLY A 296 28.92 -6.52 1.14
N GLN A 297 29.44 -7.29 0.20
CA GLN A 297 30.37 -8.39 0.47
C GLN A 297 31.79 -7.92 0.17
N TYR A 298 32.71 -8.17 1.10
CA TYR A 298 34.11 -7.75 0.99
C TYR A 298 35.03 -8.94 1.15
N GLN A 299 36.00 -9.03 0.24
CA GLN A 299 37.15 -9.91 0.38
C GLN A 299 38.29 -9.12 1.04
N LEU A 300 38.73 -9.57 2.21
CA LEU A 300 39.80 -8.95 2.99
C LEU A 300 41.12 -9.71 2.80
N THR A 301 42.19 -8.96 2.57
CA THR A 301 43.58 -9.47 2.52
C THR A 301 44.49 -8.62 3.41
N ALA A 302 45.52 -9.22 4.00
CA ALA A 302 46.58 -8.53 4.72
C ALA A 302 47.91 -8.74 3.98
N ILE A 303 48.67 -7.68 3.77
CA ILE A 303 49.99 -7.72 3.13
C ILE A 303 51.04 -7.33 4.17
N ALA A 304 51.91 -8.26 4.55
CA ALA A 304 53.05 -7.99 5.41
C ALA A 304 54.28 -7.64 4.57
N GLN A 305 55.08 -6.68 5.02
CA GLN A 305 56.38 -6.31 4.46
C GLN A 305 57.48 -6.40 5.53
N ASP A 306 58.66 -6.87 5.17
CA ASP A 306 59.83 -6.96 6.06
C ASP A 306 60.78 -5.73 5.95
N ASN A 307 61.92 -5.77 6.64
CA ASN A 307 62.94 -4.72 6.65
C ASN A 307 63.77 -4.62 5.37
N ASP A 308 63.76 -5.66 4.55
CA ASP A 308 64.51 -5.74 3.30
C ASP A 308 63.57 -5.62 2.07
N GLY A 309 62.31 -5.26 2.33
CA GLY A 309 61.31 -4.85 1.36
C GLY A 309 60.47 -5.97 0.75
N ALA A 310 60.67 -7.25 1.10
CA ALA A 310 59.86 -8.32 0.56
C ALA A 310 58.49 -8.39 1.24
N THR A 311 57.52 -8.96 0.52
CA THR A 311 56.10 -8.90 0.90
C THR A 311 55.40 -10.22 0.72
N THR A 312 54.47 -10.53 1.62
CA THR A 312 53.55 -11.68 1.48
C THR A 312 52.12 -11.22 1.67
N THR A 313 51.21 -11.76 0.86
CA THR A 313 49.76 -11.54 0.98
C THR A 313 49.12 -12.74 1.65
N SER A 314 48.25 -12.51 2.63
CA SER A 314 47.51 -13.55 3.33
C SER A 314 46.52 -14.27 2.41
N ALA A 315 46.02 -15.44 2.83
CA ALA A 315 44.78 -15.97 2.29
C ALA A 315 43.65 -14.94 2.45
N ALA A 316 42.75 -14.89 1.47
CA ALA A 316 41.63 -13.97 1.50
C ALA A 316 40.52 -14.52 2.41
N ILE A 317 39.94 -13.67 3.25
CA ILE A 317 38.72 -13.99 3.99
C ILE A 317 37.55 -13.16 3.45
N THR A 318 36.34 -13.69 3.53
CA THR A 318 35.14 -12.99 3.10
C THR A 318 34.39 -12.47 4.32
N VAL A 319 33.89 -11.25 4.28
CA VAL A 319 32.92 -10.72 5.25
C VAL A 319 31.73 -10.12 4.52
N SER A 320 30.56 -10.12 5.15
CA SER A 320 29.36 -9.47 4.61
C SER A 320 28.86 -8.40 5.56
N VAL A 321 28.64 -7.21 5.04
CA VAL A 321 28.01 -6.10 5.74
C VAL A 321 26.57 -6.00 5.25
N VAL A 322 25.61 -6.13 6.16
CA VAL A 322 24.17 -6.01 5.86
C VAL A 322 23.65 -4.67 6.35
N SER A 323 22.68 -4.09 5.64
CA SER A 323 22.00 -2.90 6.16
C SER A 323 20.97 -3.33 7.20
N GLY A 324 21.02 -2.76 8.40
CA GLY A 324 19.97 -2.95 9.42
C GLY A 324 18.61 -2.38 9.00
N GLN A 325 17.55 -2.83 9.66
CA GLN A 325 16.17 -2.46 9.36
C GLN A 325 15.74 -1.23 10.17
N PRO A 326 14.97 -0.29 9.60
CA PRO A 326 14.43 0.82 10.37
C PRO A 326 13.39 0.32 11.39
N PRO A 327 13.19 1.04 12.51
CA PRO A 327 12.26 0.62 13.56
C PRO A 327 10.80 0.69 13.08
N ALA A 328 9.89 -0.03 13.71
CA ALA A 328 8.44 0.16 13.54
C ALA A 328 7.91 1.14 14.60
N VAL A 329 6.94 1.99 14.23
CA VAL A 329 6.28 2.92 15.17
C VAL A 329 4.83 3.19 14.81
N SER A 330 3.97 3.26 15.83
CA SER A 330 2.57 3.68 15.71
C SER A 330 2.14 4.51 16.91
N ILE A 331 1.34 5.55 16.68
CA ILE A 331 0.63 6.25 17.75
C ILE A 331 -0.54 5.37 18.19
N THR A 332 -0.63 5.07 19.48
CA THR A 332 -1.69 4.24 20.09
C THR A 332 -2.73 5.06 20.84
N SER A 333 -2.42 6.33 21.12
CA SER A 333 -3.36 7.31 21.67
C SER A 333 -2.81 8.70 21.41
N PRO A 334 -3.62 9.72 21.10
CA PRO A 334 -5.05 9.63 20.83
C PRO A 334 -5.36 8.82 19.55
N ASN A 335 -6.60 8.37 19.40
CA ASN A 335 -7.07 7.79 18.14
C ASN A 335 -7.34 8.91 17.12
N SER A 336 -7.24 8.60 15.83
CA SER A 336 -7.59 9.57 14.79
C SER A 336 -9.08 9.94 14.92
N GLY A 337 -9.40 11.23 14.83
CA GLY A 337 -10.73 11.80 15.09
C GLY A 337 -10.96 12.28 16.53
N SER A 338 -10.06 12.00 17.48
CA SER A 338 -10.25 12.40 18.88
C SER A 338 -10.44 13.91 19.03
N GLN A 339 -11.40 14.30 19.88
CA GLN A 339 -11.70 15.70 20.18
C GLN A 339 -11.24 16.06 21.59
N PHE A 340 -10.61 17.22 21.72
CA PHE A 340 -10.12 17.76 22.98
C PHE A 340 -10.63 19.17 23.19
N ALA A 341 -11.10 19.47 24.40
CA ALA A 341 -11.40 20.84 24.78
C ALA A 341 -10.11 21.68 24.74
N GLN A 342 -10.22 22.97 24.44
CA GLN A 342 -9.06 23.86 24.47
C GLN A 342 -8.45 23.88 25.87
N ASN A 343 -7.11 24.01 25.94
CA ASN A 343 -6.34 24.03 27.19
C ASN A 343 -6.38 22.73 28.01
N THR A 344 -6.81 21.61 27.41
CA THR A 344 -6.63 20.28 28.04
C THR A 344 -5.30 19.67 27.65
N ALA A 345 -4.71 18.90 28.57
CA ALA A 345 -3.47 18.17 28.31
C ALA A 345 -3.77 16.93 27.47
N ILE A 346 -3.10 16.79 26.33
CA ILE A 346 -3.28 15.68 25.38
C ILE A 346 -2.09 14.73 25.50
N THR A 347 -2.30 13.54 26.05
CA THR A 347 -1.23 12.54 26.14
C THR A 347 -1.16 11.71 24.86
N ILE A 348 -0.08 11.88 24.12
CA ILE A 348 0.24 11.10 22.92
C ILE A 348 1.09 9.91 23.36
N LYS A 349 0.64 8.69 23.08
CA LYS A 349 1.33 7.44 23.33
C LYS A 349 1.70 6.79 22.01
N ALA A 350 2.88 6.17 21.95
CA ALA A 350 3.30 5.38 20.81
C ALA A 350 3.83 4.02 21.25
N ASN A 351 3.65 3.04 20.37
CA ASN A 351 4.40 1.79 20.43
C ASN A 351 5.52 1.88 19.39
N ALA A 352 6.74 1.52 19.79
CA ALA A 352 7.87 1.45 18.88
C ALA A 352 8.73 0.24 19.22
N SER A 353 9.18 -0.46 18.18
CA SER A 353 9.99 -1.67 18.30
C SER A 353 10.96 -1.75 17.14
N ASP A 354 12.14 -2.30 17.39
CA ASP A 354 13.12 -2.57 16.34
C ASP A 354 13.33 -4.09 16.24
N ALA A 355 13.30 -4.64 15.02
CA ALA A 355 13.36 -6.08 14.79
C ALA A 355 14.77 -6.64 14.93
N ASP A 356 15.78 -5.80 14.72
CA ASP A 356 17.18 -6.21 14.71
C ASP A 356 18.05 -5.39 15.68
N GLY A 357 17.52 -4.35 16.31
CA GLY A 357 18.21 -3.53 17.28
C GLY A 357 17.32 -3.06 18.43
N THR A 358 17.53 -1.82 18.84
CA THR A 358 16.78 -1.15 19.91
C THR A 358 16.35 0.24 19.48
N VAL A 359 15.17 0.68 19.90
CA VAL A 359 14.69 2.05 19.68
C VAL A 359 15.38 2.97 20.68
N THR A 360 16.10 3.98 20.20
CA THR A 360 16.80 4.96 21.05
C THR A 360 15.91 6.14 21.44
N LYS A 361 14.94 6.51 20.60
CA LYS A 361 13.94 7.53 20.91
C LYS A 361 12.70 7.48 20.03
N VAL A 362 11.62 8.07 20.52
CA VAL A 362 10.40 8.40 19.77
C VAL A 362 10.10 9.88 19.91
N ALA A 363 10.17 10.62 18.81
CA ALA A 363 9.84 12.04 18.75
C ALA A 363 8.39 12.24 18.27
N PHE A 364 7.62 13.07 18.96
CA PHE A 364 6.22 13.37 18.67
C PHE A 364 6.09 14.73 17.99
N TYR A 365 5.22 14.82 17.00
CA TYR A 365 5.03 16.00 16.16
C TYR A 365 3.54 16.37 16.06
N ALA A 366 3.25 17.66 15.90
CA ALA A 366 1.96 18.16 15.44
C ALA A 366 2.17 19.10 14.25
N ASN A 367 1.45 18.88 13.15
CA ASN A 367 1.52 19.69 11.93
C ASN A 367 2.97 19.86 11.42
N GLY A 368 3.77 18.80 11.52
CA GLY A 368 5.19 18.80 11.16
C GLY A 368 6.13 19.49 12.16
N GLN A 369 5.63 20.11 13.23
CA GLN A 369 6.43 20.72 14.28
C GLN A 369 6.68 19.74 15.43
N LYS A 370 7.93 19.63 15.88
CA LYS A 370 8.29 18.74 16.98
C LYS A 370 7.70 19.26 18.30
N LEU A 371 6.94 18.41 18.97
CA LEU A 371 6.37 18.69 20.29
C LEU A 371 7.34 18.29 21.41
N GLY A 372 7.94 17.10 21.29
CA GLY A 372 8.84 16.53 22.27
C GLY A 372 9.29 15.12 21.88
N GLU A 373 10.00 14.43 22.78
CA GLU A 373 10.45 13.06 22.55
C GLU A 373 10.53 12.26 23.84
N ALA A 374 10.50 10.93 23.72
CA ALA A 374 10.72 9.98 24.80
C ALA A 374 11.87 9.03 24.41
N THR A 375 12.83 8.83 25.30
CA THR A 375 14.00 7.96 25.08
C THR A 375 13.86 6.57 25.70
N ASN A 376 12.77 6.33 26.43
CA ASN A 376 12.50 5.06 27.11
C ASN A 376 11.02 4.70 26.98
N ALA A 377 10.72 3.40 26.91
CA ALA A 377 9.35 2.92 26.98
C ALA A 377 8.79 3.05 28.42
N PRO A 378 7.49 3.33 28.60
CA PRO A 378 6.48 3.58 27.57
C PRO A 378 6.69 4.93 26.87
N TYR A 379 6.70 4.93 25.53
CA TYR A 379 6.90 6.15 24.75
C TYR A 379 5.63 7.00 24.79
N GLN A 380 5.69 8.10 25.52
CA GLN A 380 4.58 9.03 25.64
C GLN A 380 5.05 10.48 25.79
N PHE A 381 4.23 11.41 25.33
CA PHE A 381 4.43 12.84 25.48
C PHE A 381 3.10 13.53 25.77
N THR A 382 3.08 14.41 26.77
CA THR A 382 1.89 15.20 27.11
C THR A 382 1.99 16.57 26.46
N TRP A 383 1.15 16.81 25.46
CA TRP A 383 1.04 18.09 24.78
C TRP A 383 0.08 19.01 25.54
N ASN A 384 0.65 20.00 26.20
CA ASN A 384 -0.09 21.02 26.94
C ASN A 384 -0.44 22.21 26.04
N ASN A 385 -1.61 22.82 26.29
CA ASN A 385 -2.06 24.05 25.60
C ASN A 385 -2.06 23.94 24.07
N ALA A 386 -2.54 22.80 23.54
CA ALA A 386 -2.70 22.63 22.10
C ALA A 386 -3.58 23.78 21.53
N PRO A 387 -3.17 24.46 20.44
CA PRO A 387 -3.97 25.51 19.81
C PRO A 387 -5.34 25.00 19.39
N ALA A 388 -6.34 25.87 19.24
CA ALA A 388 -7.61 25.45 18.67
C ALA A 388 -7.45 25.15 17.16
N GLY A 389 -8.08 24.08 16.69
CA GLY A 389 -8.04 23.65 15.29
C GLY A 389 -7.84 22.16 15.12
N GLN A 390 -7.74 21.75 13.86
CA GLN A 390 -7.39 20.39 13.49
C GLN A 390 -5.87 20.24 13.50
N HIS A 391 -5.38 19.15 14.08
CA HIS A 391 -3.95 18.84 14.16
C HIS A 391 -3.66 17.45 13.61
N GLN A 392 -2.59 17.37 12.82
CA GLN A 392 -1.99 16.13 12.34
C GLN A 392 -0.88 15.73 13.32
N LEU A 393 -1.06 14.61 14.01
CA LEU A 393 -0.05 14.02 14.89
C LEU A 393 0.73 12.93 14.14
N THR A 394 2.05 12.92 14.32
CA THR A 394 2.93 11.83 13.89
C THR A 394 3.98 11.55 14.96
N ALA A 395 4.48 10.32 14.99
CA ALA A 395 5.61 9.91 15.81
C ALA A 395 6.73 9.40 14.92
N ILE A 396 7.98 9.77 15.22
CA ILE A 396 9.18 9.29 14.52
C ILE A 396 10.01 8.48 15.51
N ALA A 397 10.14 7.18 15.29
CA ALA A 397 11.08 6.36 16.05
C ALA A 397 12.46 6.40 15.39
N THR A 398 13.51 6.40 16.21
CA THR A 398 14.91 6.29 15.80
C THR A 398 15.53 5.09 16.51
N ASP A 399 16.29 4.27 15.79
CA ASP A 399 16.98 3.10 16.35
C ASP A 399 18.41 3.43 16.84
N ASN A 400 19.18 2.41 17.22
CA ASN A 400 20.58 2.53 17.62
C ASN A 400 21.58 2.65 16.46
N GLU A 401 21.10 2.58 15.21
CA GLU A 401 21.87 2.79 13.97
C GLU A 401 21.56 4.16 13.33
N GLY A 402 20.64 4.92 13.92
CA GLY A 402 20.21 6.22 13.44
C GLY A 402 19.14 6.16 12.34
N LYS A 403 18.61 4.99 11.99
CA LYS A 403 17.51 4.88 11.01
C LYS A 403 16.20 5.26 11.67
N THR A 404 15.28 5.76 10.84
CA THR A 404 14.03 6.33 11.34
C THR A 404 12.82 5.86 10.56
N THR A 405 11.70 5.68 11.26
CA THR A 405 10.39 5.47 10.66
C THR A 405 9.40 6.48 11.21
N THR A 406 8.56 7.03 10.34
CA THR A 406 7.44 7.90 10.72
C THR A 406 6.16 7.09 10.79
N SER A 407 5.37 7.25 11.85
CA SER A 407 4.08 6.59 12.01
C SER A 407 3.07 7.06 10.97
N ALA A 408 1.97 6.30 10.83
CA ALA A 408 0.77 6.85 10.21
C ALA A 408 0.32 8.15 10.92
N THR A 409 -0.34 9.02 10.15
CA THR A 409 -0.92 10.27 10.68
C THR A 409 -2.15 9.98 11.53
N VAL A 410 -2.21 10.60 12.72
CA VAL A 410 -3.38 10.63 13.60
C VAL A 410 -3.95 12.06 13.58
N TRP A 411 -5.19 12.23 13.13
CA TRP A 411 -5.84 13.54 13.15
C TRP A 411 -6.55 13.76 14.49
N ILE A 412 -6.45 14.94 15.09
CA ILE A 412 -7.25 15.33 16.25
C ILE A 412 -7.83 16.72 16.08
N GLN A 413 -8.88 17.04 16.84
CA GLN A 413 -9.50 18.36 16.87
C GLN A 413 -9.40 18.95 18.28
N VAL A 414 -8.94 20.21 18.39
CA VAL A 414 -8.77 20.93 19.66
C VAL A 414 -9.61 22.21 19.64
N GLY A 415 -10.25 22.56 20.75
CA GLY A 415 -11.10 23.75 20.86
C GLY A 415 -12.43 23.62 20.12
N ASN A 416 -13.23 24.70 20.08
CA ASN A 416 -14.66 24.71 19.69
C ASN A 416 -14.98 23.63 18.67
N SER A 417 -15.47 22.50 19.18
CA SER A 417 -16.47 21.76 18.45
C SER A 417 -17.57 22.78 18.23
N THR A 418 -17.87 23.12 16.96
CA THR A 418 -19.29 23.06 16.66
C THR A 418 -19.67 21.67 17.11
N PRO A 419 -20.48 21.48 18.18
CA PRO A 419 -20.88 20.16 18.59
C PRO A 419 -21.32 19.49 17.30
N ASN A 420 -20.66 18.40 16.88
CA ASN A 420 -21.13 17.69 15.71
C ASN A 420 -22.56 17.33 16.09
N PRO A 421 -23.59 18.02 15.54
CA PRO A 421 -24.87 18.05 16.23
C PRO A 421 -25.33 16.61 16.34
N ALA A 422 -25.68 16.19 17.55
CA ALA A 422 -26.16 14.83 17.77
C ALA A 422 -27.25 14.56 16.73
N LEU A 423 -27.24 13.36 16.14
CA LEU A 423 -28.24 12.99 15.16
C LEU A 423 -29.64 13.29 15.71
N PRO A 424 -30.51 13.98 14.96
CA PRO A 424 -31.86 14.23 15.44
C PRO A 424 -32.58 12.89 15.67
N LYS A 425 -33.55 12.91 16.57
CA LYS A 425 -34.33 11.73 16.94
C LYS A 425 -34.94 11.02 15.72
N HIS A 426 -35.42 11.80 14.76
CA HIS A 426 -35.97 11.32 13.49
C HIS A 426 -35.12 11.82 12.33
N LEU A 427 -34.77 10.91 11.43
CA LEU A 427 -33.84 11.13 10.33
C LEU A 427 -34.54 11.09 8.98
N VAL A 428 -34.05 11.93 8.08
CA VAL A 428 -34.15 11.75 6.63
C VAL A 428 -32.74 11.44 6.10
N VAL A 429 -32.55 10.21 5.64
CA VAL A 429 -31.29 9.71 5.08
C VAL A 429 -31.40 9.66 3.55
N GLY A 430 -30.35 10.01 2.82
CA GLY A 430 -30.36 9.94 1.36
C GLY A 430 -29.05 9.38 0.80
N TYR A 431 -29.16 8.44 -0.14
CA TYR A 431 -27.99 8.01 -0.92
C TYR A 431 -27.62 9.06 -1.96
N TRP A 432 -26.33 9.29 -2.16
CA TRP A 432 -25.81 10.24 -3.14
C TRP A 432 -24.90 9.51 -4.14
N HIS A 433 -25.17 9.73 -5.42
CA HIS A 433 -24.46 9.05 -6.51
C HIS A 433 -23.08 9.68 -6.74
N ASN A 434 -22.01 8.90 -6.52
CA ASN A 434 -20.65 9.27 -6.95
C ASN A 434 -20.42 8.96 -8.44
N TRP A 435 -21.41 9.23 -9.28
CA TRP A 435 -21.35 9.12 -10.73
C TRP A 435 -22.41 10.03 -11.34
N ASN A 436 -22.41 10.16 -12.66
CA ASN A 436 -23.36 11.02 -13.36
C ASN A 436 -24.27 10.18 -14.27
N LEU A 437 -25.59 10.29 -14.08
CA LEU A 437 -26.60 9.70 -14.96
C LEU A 437 -27.48 10.80 -15.53
N TRP A 438 -27.93 10.67 -16.78
CA TRP A 438 -28.87 11.64 -17.36
C TRP A 438 -30.19 11.70 -16.58
N SER A 439 -30.66 10.56 -16.06
CA SER A 439 -31.93 10.41 -15.35
C SER A 439 -31.86 10.79 -13.87
N ALA A 440 -30.66 10.83 -13.30
CA ALA A 440 -30.36 11.19 -11.92
C ALA A 440 -28.98 11.88 -11.89
N PRO A 441 -28.90 13.15 -12.32
CA PRO A 441 -27.64 13.82 -12.58
C PRO A 441 -26.83 14.02 -11.31
N TYR A 442 -25.52 14.08 -11.50
CA TYR A 442 -24.57 14.43 -10.46
C TYR A 442 -24.92 15.81 -9.87
N MET A 443 -24.60 15.97 -8.58
CA MET A 443 -24.69 17.24 -7.88
C MET A 443 -23.60 17.33 -6.83
N PRO A 444 -22.91 18.47 -6.65
CA PRO A 444 -22.01 18.67 -5.51
C PRO A 444 -22.72 18.38 -4.18
N LEU A 445 -22.01 17.79 -3.20
CA LEU A 445 -22.61 17.42 -1.91
C LEU A 445 -23.20 18.64 -1.17
N GLN A 446 -22.54 19.78 -1.27
CA GLN A 446 -23.00 21.05 -0.68
C GLN A 446 -24.34 21.54 -1.25
N GLU A 447 -24.76 21.09 -2.44
CA GLU A 447 -26.04 21.43 -3.05
C GLU A 447 -27.20 20.53 -2.57
N VAL A 448 -26.91 19.42 -1.87
CA VAL A 448 -27.96 18.57 -1.31
C VAL A 448 -28.81 19.40 -0.33
N PRO A 449 -30.15 19.28 -0.29
CA PRO A 449 -30.95 20.06 0.66
C PRO A 449 -30.64 19.73 2.13
N VAL A 450 -30.64 20.75 3.00
CA VAL A 450 -30.40 20.60 4.47
C VAL A 450 -31.48 19.79 5.20
N GLY A 451 -32.58 19.43 4.52
CA GLY A 451 -33.57 18.53 5.07
C GLY A 451 -33.07 17.08 5.20
N TYR A 452 -32.01 16.71 4.48
CA TYR A 452 -31.29 15.46 4.69
C TYR A 452 -30.36 15.56 5.90
N ASN A 453 -30.61 14.74 6.90
CA ASN A 453 -29.79 14.68 8.12
C ASN A 453 -28.53 13.87 7.91
N VAL A 454 -28.60 12.84 7.06
CA VAL A 454 -27.47 11.98 6.70
C VAL A 454 -27.44 11.74 5.21
N ILE A 455 -26.24 11.80 4.62
CA ILE A 455 -25.98 11.46 3.23
C ILE A 455 -25.06 10.24 3.19
N CYS A 456 -25.49 9.18 2.51
CA CYS A 456 -24.67 8.00 2.25
C CYS A 456 -24.03 8.14 0.86
N VAL A 457 -22.72 8.35 0.80
CA VAL A 457 -21.96 8.45 -0.45
C VAL A 457 -21.81 7.06 -1.06
N ALA A 458 -22.41 6.86 -2.23
CA ALA A 458 -22.41 5.59 -2.95
C ALA A 458 -21.33 5.60 -4.06
N PHE A 459 -20.35 4.69 -4.12
CA PHE A 459 -19.99 3.66 -3.14
C PHE A 459 -18.47 3.54 -3.05
N ALA A 460 -17.98 3.07 -1.90
CA ALA A 460 -16.67 2.43 -1.83
C ALA A 460 -16.82 0.95 -2.25
N ILE A 461 -15.97 0.52 -3.18
CA ILE A 461 -16.03 -0.82 -3.80
C ILE A 461 -14.65 -1.50 -3.76
N PRO A 462 -14.57 -2.84 -3.73
CA PRO A 462 -13.29 -3.53 -3.83
C PRO A 462 -12.60 -3.27 -5.18
N VAL A 463 -11.26 -3.28 -5.19
CA VAL A 463 -10.45 -3.17 -6.42
C VAL A 463 -10.90 -4.20 -7.47
N SER A 464 -11.23 -5.42 -7.02
CA SER A 464 -11.75 -6.48 -7.87
C SER A 464 -12.45 -7.56 -7.03
N HIS A 465 -13.13 -8.50 -7.68
CA HIS A 465 -13.77 -9.64 -7.01
C HIS A 465 -12.80 -10.57 -6.26
N THR A 466 -11.49 -10.46 -6.46
CA THR A 466 -10.47 -11.26 -5.78
C THR A 466 -9.54 -10.43 -4.89
N ASP A 467 -9.74 -9.11 -4.84
CA ASP A 467 -8.96 -8.22 -3.98
C ASP A 467 -9.89 -7.31 -3.17
N MET A 468 -10.07 -7.68 -1.90
CA MET A 468 -10.93 -6.98 -0.94
C MET A 468 -10.32 -5.68 -0.39
N THR A 469 -9.30 -5.15 -1.07
CA THR A 469 -8.85 -3.77 -0.87
C THR A 469 -9.96 -2.84 -1.37
N MET A 470 -10.58 -2.08 -0.48
CA MET A 470 -11.63 -1.12 -0.81
C MET A 470 -11.03 0.13 -1.44
N THR A 471 -11.75 0.72 -2.38
CA THR A 471 -11.36 1.96 -3.07
C THR A 471 -12.53 2.91 -3.16
N PHE A 472 -12.21 4.20 -3.11
CA PHE A 472 -13.15 5.28 -3.35
C PHE A 472 -12.40 6.46 -3.98
N ALA A 473 -12.96 6.99 -5.08
CA ALA A 473 -12.47 8.20 -5.73
C ALA A 473 -13.66 9.03 -6.21
N PRO A 474 -13.70 10.35 -5.97
CA PRO A 474 -14.77 11.20 -6.47
C PRO A 474 -14.80 11.22 -8.01
N ALA A 475 -15.97 11.00 -8.61
CA ALA A 475 -16.06 10.79 -10.05
C ALA A 475 -16.03 12.07 -10.90
N GLN A 476 -16.37 13.24 -10.33
CA GLN A 476 -16.54 14.49 -11.10
C GLN A 476 -15.62 15.62 -10.66
N VAL A 477 -15.02 15.51 -9.47
CA VAL A 477 -14.20 16.57 -8.87
C VAL A 477 -12.91 15.97 -8.34
N SER A 478 -11.90 16.82 -8.09
CA SER A 478 -10.67 16.35 -7.45
C SER A 478 -10.94 15.87 -6.02
N LYS A 479 -10.10 14.97 -5.52
CA LYS A 479 -10.12 14.53 -4.11
C LYS A 479 -10.15 15.71 -3.13
N ALA A 480 -9.28 16.70 -3.32
CA ALA A 480 -9.22 17.87 -2.46
C ALA A 480 -10.53 18.69 -2.46
N ALA A 481 -11.15 18.86 -3.62
CA ALA A 481 -12.45 19.54 -3.72
C ALA A 481 -13.56 18.73 -3.03
N PHE A 482 -13.57 17.40 -3.19
CA PHE A 482 -14.56 16.55 -2.55
C PHE A 482 -14.44 16.55 -1.02
N ILE A 483 -13.22 16.54 -0.48
CA ILE A 483 -12.96 16.70 0.97
C ILE A 483 -13.52 18.03 1.49
N ALA A 484 -13.31 19.11 0.74
CA ALA A 484 -13.87 20.42 1.10
C ALA A 484 -15.41 20.42 1.08
N ASP A 485 -16.02 19.76 0.08
CA ASP A 485 -17.47 19.60 -0.03
C ASP A 485 -18.07 18.78 1.12
N ILE A 486 -17.41 17.69 1.54
CA ILE A 486 -17.80 16.91 2.74
C ILE A 486 -17.79 17.83 3.96
N LYS A 487 -16.70 18.55 4.18
CA LYS A 487 -16.56 19.46 5.33
C LYS A 487 -17.62 20.56 5.34
N ALA A 488 -17.90 21.18 4.19
CA ALA A 488 -18.96 22.18 4.06
C ALA A 488 -20.35 21.60 4.35
N THR A 489 -20.59 20.36 3.92
CA THR A 489 -21.84 19.62 4.18
C THR A 489 -22.01 19.28 5.66
N GLN A 490 -20.93 18.92 6.35
CA GLN A 490 -20.91 18.68 7.80
C GLN A 490 -21.11 19.96 8.61
N GLN A 491 -20.51 21.09 8.18
CA GLN A 491 -20.62 22.38 8.88
C GLN A 491 -22.05 22.93 8.96
N ARG A 492 -22.93 22.52 8.05
CA ARG A 492 -24.37 22.85 8.07
C ARG A 492 -25.23 21.80 8.78
N GLY A 493 -24.61 20.82 9.46
CA GLY A 493 -25.25 19.85 10.34
C GLY A 493 -25.67 18.52 9.69
N THR A 494 -25.32 18.27 8.43
CA THR A 494 -25.60 17.00 7.74
C THR A 494 -24.42 16.05 7.93
N LYS A 495 -24.67 14.81 8.36
CA LYS A 495 -23.63 13.77 8.44
C LYS A 495 -23.36 13.18 7.06
N VAL A 496 -22.11 12.83 6.80
CA VAL A 496 -21.72 12.20 5.53
C VAL A 496 -21.06 10.86 5.82
N LEU A 497 -21.68 9.77 5.36
CA LEU A 497 -21.18 8.41 5.50
C LEU A 497 -20.63 7.93 4.16
N ILE A 498 -19.66 7.03 4.20
CA ILE A 498 -19.29 6.22 3.03
C ILE A 498 -20.10 4.92 3.03
N SER A 499 -20.82 4.64 1.95
CA SER A 499 -21.53 3.37 1.79
C SER A 499 -20.66 2.35 1.06
N ILE A 500 -20.64 1.11 1.55
CA ILE A 500 -19.96 -0.03 0.91
C ILE A 500 -20.98 -0.92 0.21
N GLY A 501 -20.63 -1.41 -0.99
CA GLY A 501 -21.41 -2.42 -1.70
C GLY A 501 -22.10 -1.90 -2.97
N GLY A 502 -23.41 -2.10 -3.06
CA GLY A 502 -24.21 -1.99 -4.28
C GLY A 502 -24.19 -3.24 -5.15
N ALA A 503 -25.23 -3.40 -5.99
CA ALA A 503 -25.52 -4.60 -6.77
C ALA A 503 -24.38 -5.14 -7.67
N THR A 504 -23.40 -4.31 -8.05
CA THR A 504 -22.35 -4.66 -9.02
C THR A 504 -21.01 -5.03 -8.40
N ALA A 505 -20.83 -4.89 -7.08
CA ALA A 505 -19.52 -5.00 -6.43
C ALA A 505 -19.61 -5.79 -5.12
N PRO A 506 -19.81 -7.13 -5.17
CA PRO A 506 -19.92 -7.96 -3.99
C PRO A 506 -18.64 -7.92 -3.14
N ILE A 507 -18.81 -7.96 -1.83
CA ILE A 507 -17.72 -7.93 -0.84
C ILE A 507 -17.57 -9.32 -0.22
N GLU A 508 -16.49 -10.00 -0.57
CA GLU A 508 -16.26 -11.43 -0.32
C GLU A 508 -15.11 -11.65 0.69
N LEU A 509 -15.34 -11.32 1.97
CA LEU A 509 -14.31 -11.41 3.02
C LEU A 509 -14.03 -12.86 3.48
N LYS A 510 -13.56 -13.73 2.59
CA LYS A 510 -13.45 -15.17 2.84
C LYS A 510 -12.34 -15.54 3.81
N THR A 511 -11.28 -14.75 3.86
CA THR A 511 -10.08 -15.04 4.66
C THR A 511 -9.71 -13.91 5.62
N GLU A 512 -8.82 -14.21 6.57
CA GLU A 512 -8.21 -13.18 7.44
C GLU A 512 -7.50 -12.09 6.63
N ALA A 513 -6.83 -12.47 5.53
CA ALA A 513 -6.15 -11.51 4.66
C ALA A 513 -7.14 -10.56 3.99
N ASP A 514 -8.28 -11.06 3.52
CA ASP A 514 -9.36 -10.24 2.96
C ASP A 514 -9.91 -9.27 4.00
N ARG A 515 -10.13 -9.76 5.23
CA ARG A 515 -10.57 -8.95 6.36
C ARG A 515 -9.61 -7.80 6.64
N GLN A 516 -8.30 -8.07 6.68
CA GLN A 516 -7.29 -7.03 6.95
C GLN A 516 -7.16 -6.01 5.83
N LYS A 517 -7.25 -6.45 4.57
CA LYS A 517 -7.31 -5.54 3.42
C LYS A 517 -8.51 -4.61 3.53
N PHE A 518 -9.68 -5.15 3.83
CA PHE A 518 -10.90 -4.37 4.02
C PHE A 518 -10.75 -3.35 5.16
N ILE A 519 -10.30 -3.78 6.35
CA ILE A 519 -10.11 -2.89 7.51
C ILE A 519 -9.13 -1.76 7.16
N THR A 520 -7.97 -2.10 6.60
CA THR A 520 -6.89 -1.13 6.33
C THR A 520 -7.31 -0.09 5.28
N SER A 521 -7.95 -0.56 4.21
CA SER A 521 -8.41 0.32 3.13
C SER A 521 -9.60 1.18 3.55
N MET A 522 -10.59 0.64 4.26
CA MET A 522 -11.72 1.43 4.77
C MET A 522 -11.29 2.45 5.81
N ARG A 523 -10.39 2.09 6.73
CA ARG A 523 -9.77 3.05 7.67
C ARG A 523 -9.16 4.23 6.91
N THR A 524 -8.42 3.92 5.84
CA THR A 524 -7.79 4.94 4.99
C THR A 524 -8.84 5.83 4.34
N ILE A 525 -9.86 5.27 3.69
CA ILE A 525 -10.94 6.03 3.04
C ILE A 525 -11.67 6.92 4.05
N ILE A 526 -12.10 6.37 5.19
CA ILE A 526 -12.83 7.11 6.23
C ILE A 526 -11.99 8.29 6.75
N THR A 527 -10.72 8.04 7.09
CA THR A 527 -9.82 9.06 7.65
C THR A 527 -9.44 10.11 6.62
N GLU A 528 -9.17 9.70 5.38
CA GLU A 528 -8.71 10.57 4.30
C GLU A 528 -9.78 11.57 3.86
N TYR A 529 -11.03 11.11 3.77
CA TYR A 529 -12.15 11.94 3.32
C TYR A 529 -12.89 12.64 4.47
N GLY A 530 -12.67 12.20 5.71
CA GLY A 530 -13.31 12.77 6.90
C GLY A 530 -14.79 12.39 7.01
N PHE A 531 -15.16 11.15 6.65
CA PHE A 531 -16.53 10.66 6.79
C PHE A 531 -16.93 10.50 8.27
N ASP A 532 -18.17 10.81 8.62
CA ASP A 532 -18.73 10.65 9.97
C ASP A 532 -18.99 9.17 10.33
N GLY A 533 -18.92 8.27 9.35
CA GLY A 533 -19.30 6.89 9.53
C GLY A 533 -19.35 6.07 8.24
N MET A 534 -19.91 4.87 8.36
CA MET A 534 -20.02 3.90 7.27
C MET A 534 -21.43 3.31 7.20
N ASP A 535 -21.88 3.06 5.97
CA ASP A 535 -23.13 2.37 5.69
C ASP A 535 -22.85 1.00 5.02
N ILE A 536 -23.52 -0.06 5.48
CA ILE A 536 -23.40 -1.43 4.94
C ILE A 536 -24.55 -1.72 3.97
N ASP A 537 -24.27 -1.59 2.68
CA ASP A 537 -25.19 -1.86 1.56
C ASP A 537 -24.67 -3.00 0.69
N VAL A 538 -24.30 -4.12 1.32
CA VAL A 538 -23.77 -5.28 0.61
C VAL A 538 -24.93 -6.18 0.16
N GLU A 539 -24.89 -6.61 -1.09
CA GLU A 539 -25.96 -7.41 -1.69
C GLU A 539 -25.41 -8.74 -2.25
N GLY A 540 -26.32 -9.57 -2.73
CA GLY A 540 -25.98 -10.77 -3.48
C GLY A 540 -25.13 -11.74 -2.68
N SER A 541 -24.05 -12.22 -3.29
CA SER A 541 -23.19 -13.25 -2.71
C SER A 541 -22.52 -12.83 -1.40
N SER A 542 -22.38 -11.53 -1.10
CA SER A 542 -21.73 -11.02 0.11
C SER A 542 -22.34 -11.54 1.42
N VAL A 543 -23.64 -11.85 1.39
CA VAL A 543 -24.43 -12.23 2.58
C VAL A 543 -25.22 -13.53 2.41
N ILE A 544 -24.95 -14.29 1.34
CA ILE A 544 -25.49 -15.66 1.21
C ILE A 544 -24.77 -16.57 2.20
N LEU A 545 -25.55 -17.21 3.08
CA LEU A 545 -25.06 -18.16 4.08
C LEU A 545 -24.65 -19.50 3.44
N ASP A 546 -23.55 -20.06 3.95
CA ASP A 546 -23.08 -21.39 3.56
C ASP A 546 -24.02 -22.49 4.11
N PRO A 547 -24.12 -23.65 3.45
CA PRO A 547 -24.89 -24.77 3.97
C PRO A 547 -24.44 -25.17 5.38
N GLY A 548 -25.39 -25.29 6.31
CA GLY A 548 -25.12 -25.64 7.71
C GLY A 548 -24.95 -24.44 8.64
N ASP A 549 -24.91 -23.20 8.13
CA ASP A 549 -24.97 -22.00 8.95
C ASP A 549 -26.43 -21.71 9.37
N THR A 550 -26.85 -22.28 10.51
CA THR A 550 -28.24 -22.29 10.98
C THR A 550 -28.49 -21.44 12.24
N ASP A 551 -27.45 -20.85 12.82
CA ASP A 551 -27.55 -20.02 14.03
C ASP A 551 -27.05 -18.60 13.75
N PHE A 552 -27.99 -17.65 13.61
CA PHE A 552 -27.66 -16.23 13.37
C PHE A 552 -26.88 -15.59 14.53
N THR A 553 -26.90 -16.17 15.73
CA THR A 553 -26.13 -15.64 16.86
C THR A 553 -24.65 -16.04 16.80
N GLN A 554 -24.35 -17.13 16.08
CA GLN A 554 -23.02 -17.71 15.94
C GLN A 554 -22.76 -18.10 14.47
N PRO A 555 -22.72 -17.12 13.54
CA PRO A 555 -22.54 -17.41 12.12
C PRO A 555 -21.25 -18.19 11.87
N THR A 556 -21.31 -19.17 10.97
CA THR A 556 -20.17 -20.00 10.56
C THR A 556 -19.62 -19.63 9.19
N THR A 557 -20.44 -18.99 8.35
CA THR A 557 -20.09 -18.47 7.01
C THR A 557 -18.93 -17.45 7.11
N PRO A 558 -17.73 -17.73 6.57
CA PRO A 558 -16.53 -16.91 6.80
C PRO A 558 -16.69 -15.43 6.44
N LYS A 559 -17.29 -15.12 5.28
CA LYS A 559 -17.50 -13.73 4.83
C LYS A 559 -18.40 -12.92 5.76
N VAL A 560 -19.44 -13.55 6.34
CA VAL A 560 -20.33 -12.90 7.31
C VAL A 560 -19.60 -12.65 8.62
N LYS A 561 -18.89 -13.65 9.15
CA LYS A 561 -18.06 -13.50 10.36
C LYS A 561 -17.03 -12.39 10.22
N ASN A 562 -16.34 -12.37 9.08
CA ASN A 562 -15.29 -11.40 8.82
C ASN A 562 -15.84 -10.00 8.59
N LEU A 563 -17.02 -9.85 7.96
CA LEU A 563 -17.71 -8.56 7.86
C LEU A 563 -18.08 -8.00 9.23
N ILE A 564 -18.64 -8.83 10.11
CA ILE A 564 -18.96 -8.42 11.50
C ILE A 564 -17.67 -8.01 12.21
N SER A 565 -16.65 -8.86 12.20
CA SER A 565 -15.38 -8.61 12.89
C SER A 565 -14.66 -7.35 12.36
N ALA A 566 -14.61 -7.16 11.04
CA ALA A 566 -14.02 -5.97 10.43
C ALA A 566 -14.77 -4.70 10.80
N THR A 567 -16.10 -4.73 10.72
CA THR A 567 -16.94 -3.58 11.06
C THR A 567 -16.79 -3.20 12.53
N ARG A 568 -16.81 -4.18 13.44
CA ARG A 568 -16.55 -3.94 14.88
C ARG A 568 -15.18 -3.31 15.11
N THR A 569 -14.16 -3.77 14.39
CA THR A 569 -12.80 -3.22 14.48
C THR A 569 -12.80 -1.73 14.11
N LEU A 570 -13.41 -1.37 12.98
CA LEU A 570 -13.52 0.03 12.54
C LEU A 570 -14.32 0.88 13.54
N CYS A 571 -15.48 0.41 14.01
CA CYS A 571 -16.30 1.14 14.98
C CYS A 571 -15.54 1.39 16.29
N ASN A 572 -14.81 0.39 16.78
CA ASN A 572 -14.01 0.53 18.01
C ASN A 572 -12.83 1.51 17.83
N GLU A 573 -12.26 1.57 16.63
CA GLU A 573 -11.13 2.46 16.33
C GLU A 573 -11.57 3.92 16.25
N PHE A 574 -12.67 4.20 15.55
CA PHE A 574 -13.22 5.55 15.39
C PHE A 574 -14.03 6.03 16.61
N GLY A 575 -14.43 5.13 17.50
CA GLY A 575 -15.09 5.45 18.77
C GLY A 575 -16.61 5.62 18.67
N ASP A 576 -17.22 6.06 19.76
CA ASP A 576 -18.68 6.03 19.95
C ASP A 576 -19.45 7.06 19.09
N ASP A 577 -18.75 8.06 18.54
CA ASP A 577 -19.33 9.03 17.61
C ASP A 577 -19.45 8.49 16.17
N PHE A 578 -18.85 7.34 15.87
CA PHE A 578 -18.88 6.73 14.55
C PHE A 578 -20.29 6.23 14.20
N ILE A 579 -20.85 6.77 13.10
CA ILE A 579 -22.20 6.39 12.66
C ILE A 579 -22.11 5.11 11.82
N LEU A 580 -22.77 4.05 12.28
CA LEU A 580 -22.90 2.80 11.53
C LEU A 580 -24.35 2.62 11.08
N SER A 581 -24.57 2.53 9.77
CA SER A 581 -25.86 2.16 9.21
C SER A 581 -25.82 0.90 8.34
N ALA A 582 -26.99 0.36 8.02
CA ALA A 582 -27.12 -0.76 7.09
C ALA A 582 -28.41 -0.66 6.27
N ALA A 583 -28.34 -1.07 4.99
CA ALA A 583 -29.46 -1.08 4.05
C ALA A 583 -29.71 -2.46 3.42
N PRO A 584 -29.99 -3.51 4.21
CA PRO A 584 -30.29 -4.82 3.63
C PRO A 584 -31.58 -4.81 2.83
N GLU A 585 -31.62 -5.56 1.74
CA GLU A 585 -32.89 -5.94 1.12
C GLU A 585 -33.73 -6.80 2.06
N VAL A 586 -35.05 -6.71 1.90
CA VAL A 586 -36.04 -7.43 2.72
C VAL A 586 -35.84 -8.95 2.70
N GLN A 587 -35.34 -9.53 1.61
CA GLN A 587 -35.03 -10.96 1.53
C GLN A 587 -33.97 -11.39 2.55
N TYR A 588 -32.88 -10.61 2.67
CA TYR A 588 -31.77 -10.93 3.57
C TYR A 588 -32.09 -10.67 5.03
N LEU A 589 -33.18 -9.95 5.34
CA LEU A 589 -33.55 -9.59 6.70
C LEU A 589 -34.90 -10.20 7.12
N GLN A 590 -36.03 -9.58 6.79
CA GLN A 590 -37.36 -10.08 7.17
C GLN A 590 -37.70 -11.43 6.52
N GLY A 591 -37.12 -11.74 5.35
CA GLY A 591 -37.24 -13.06 4.72
C GLY A 591 -36.78 -14.21 5.61
N GLY A 592 -35.90 -13.91 6.58
CA GLY A 592 -35.48 -14.80 7.65
C GLY A 592 -36.64 -15.38 8.48
N PHE A 593 -37.80 -14.72 8.52
CA PHE A 593 -38.99 -15.24 9.21
C PHE A 593 -39.51 -16.51 8.56
N ALA A 594 -39.59 -16.54 7.22
CA ALA A 594 -40.14 -17.68 6.49
C ALA A 594 -39.13 -18.82 6.39
N ASN A 595 -37.85 -18.50 6.19
CA ASN A 595 -36.76 -19.46 6.05
C ASN A 595 -35.43 -18.84 6.47
N TYR A 596 -34.51 -19.63 7.02
CA TYR A 596 -33.15 -19.17 7.37
C TYR A 596 -32.11 -20.07 6.70
N GLY A 597 -31.31 -19.47 5.81
CA GLY A 597 -30.31 -20.18 5.01
C GLY A 597 -30.23 -19.66 3.58
N GLY A 598 -29.05 -19.79 2.96
CA GLY A 598 -28.78 -19.17 1.67
C GLY A 598 -28.98 -17.66 1.74
N ALA A 599 -29.80 -17.10 0.85
CA ALA A 599 -30.12 -15.67 0.85
C ALA A 599 -31.13 -15.26 1.94
N PHE A 600 -32.01 -16.15 2.39
CA PHE A 600 -33.07 -15.77 3.33
C PHE A 600 -32.52 -15.62 4.74
N GLY A 601 -32.61 -14.41 5.29
CA GLY A 601 -32.09 -14.08 6.61
C GLY A 601 -30.56 -13.90 6.70
N GLY A 602 -29.85 -13.83 5.56
CA GLY A 602 -28.38 -13.71 5.53
C GLY A 602 -27.79 -12.49 6.24
N TYR A 603 -28.58 -11.42 6.43
CA TYR A 603 -28.19 -10.23 7.19
C TYR A 603 -28.49 -10.32 8.68
N LEU A 604 -29.32 -11.26 9.14
CA LEU A 604 -29.63 -11.42 10.58
C LEU A 604 -28.37 -11.57 11.44
N PRO A 605 -27.37 -12.40 11.09
CA PRO A 605 -26.13 -12.46 11.86
C PRO A 605 -25.35 -11.14 11.84
N VAL A 606 -25.37 -10.41 10.73
CA VAL A 606 -24.70 -9.10 10.60
C VAL A 606 -25.33 -8.08 11.54
N ILE A 607 -26.66 -7.92 11.48
CA ILE A 607 -27.39 -7.00 12.34
C ILE A 607 -27.28 -7.41 13.80
N HIS A 608 -27.38 -8.71 14.12
CA HIS A 608 -27.26 -9.21 15.48
C HIS A 608 -25.86 -8.95 16.06
N GLY A 609 -24.80 -9.30 15.34
CA GLY A 609 -23.41 -9.14 15.77
C GLY A 609 -22.91 -7.70 15.86
N LEU A 610 -23.64 -6.75 15.25
CA LEU A 610 -23.33 -5.32 15.26
C LEU A 610 -24.34 -4.48 16.03
N ARG A 611 -25.36 -5.07 16.65
CA ARG A 611 -26.50 -4.35 17.23
C ARG A 611 -26.16 -3.30 18.31
N ASP A 612 -25.04 -3.48 19.01
CA ASP A 612 -24.51 -2.54 20.01
C ASP A 612 -23.78 -1.35 19.36
N LYS A 613 -23.28 -1.51 18.13
CA LYS A 613 -22.58 -0.48 17.36
C LYS A 613 -23.47 0.17 16.30
N LEU A 614 -24.51 -0.52 15.84
CA LEU A 614 -25.43 -0.07 14.83
C LEU A 614 -26.20 1.17 15.30
N THR A 615 -26.03 2.28 14.60
CA THR A 615 -26.79 3.50 14.84
C THR A 615 -28.22 3.34 14.33
N TYR A 616 -28.40 2.83 13.11
CA TYR A 616 -29.71 2.48 12.55
C TYR A 616 -29.63 1.56 11.34
N VAL A 617 -30.70 0.82 11.07
CA VAL A 617 -30.93 0.02 9.85
C VAL A 617 -32.16 0.59 9.14
N HIS A 618 -32.05 0.71 7.83
CA HIS A 618 -33.14 1.11 6.94
C HIS A 618 -33.28 0.08 5.81
N PRO A 619 -34.03 -1.01 6.04
CA PRO A 619 -34.20 -2.05 5.04
C PRO A 619 -34.79 -1.48 3.75
N GLN A 620 -34.32 -1.97 2.61
CA GLN A 620 -34.80 -1.54 1.30
C GLN A 620 -36.20 -2.12 1.05
N LEU A 621 -37.26 -1.34 1.29
CA LEU A 621 -38.65 -1.78 1.14
C LEU A 621 -39.15 -1.66 -0.30
N TYR A 622 -38.28 -1.96 -1.26
CA TYR A 622 -38.48 -1.85 -2.70
C TYR A 622 -37.72 -2.94 -3.43
N ASN A 623 -38.03 -3.14 -4.71
CA ASN A 623 -37.50 -4.23 -5.55
C ASN A 623 -37.62 -5.64 -4.93
N THR A 624 -38.53 -5.85 -3.97
CA THR A 624 -38.65 -7.10 -3.21
C THR A 624 -39.97 -7.85 -3.46
N GLY A 625 -40.95 -7.23 -4.11
CA GLY A 625 -42.26 -7.83 -4.39
C GLY A 625 -43.15 -7.93 -3.14
N THR A 626 -43.23 -9.12 -2.54
CA THR A 626 -44.08 -9.38 -1.35
C THR A 626 -43.28 -10.06 -0.24
N GLN A 627 -43.75 -9.92 1.01
CA GLN A 627 -43.11 -10.56 2.16
C GLN A 627 -44.14 -10.91 3.24
N PHE A 628 -43.85 -11.95 4.03
CA PHE A 628 -44.60 -12.27 5.24
C PHE A 628 -44.40 -11.22 6.33
N GLY A 629 -45.50 -10.71 6.88
CA GLY A 629 -45.52 -9.96 8.13
C GLY A 629 -45.44 -10.88 9.36
N PRO A 630 -45.29 -10.30 10.56
CA PRO A 630 -45.20 -11.06 11.81
C PRO A 630 -46.50 -11.75 12.21
N ASP A 631 -47.62 -11.36 11.60
CA ASP A 631 -48.96 -11.97 11.70
C ASP A 631 -49.17 -13.13 10.71
N ASN A 632 -48.09 -13.56 10.03
CA ASN A 632 -48.10 -14.60 9.02
C ASN A 632 -48.92 -14.28 7.75
N GLN A 633 -49.29 -13.01 7.55
CA GLN A 633 -49.95 -12.55 6.32
C GLN A 633 -48.94 -12.05 5.32
N ILE A 634 -49.26 -12.10 4.03
CA ILE A 634 -48.40 -11.58 2.97
C ILE A 634 -48.79 -10.13 2.67
N TYR A 635 -47.80 -9.26 2.67
CA TYR A 635 -47.93 -7.85 2.31
C TYR A 635 -47.10 -7.56 1.06
N ALA A 636 -47.61 -6.68 0.19
CA ALA A 636 -46.91 -6.26 -1.02
C ALA A 636 -46.24 -4.90 -0.82
N GLN A 637 -45.05 -4.74 -1.37
CA GLN A 637 -44.35 -3.46 -1.43
C GLN A 637 -45.22 -2.37 -2.07
N SER A 638 -44.86 -1.09 -1.89
CA SER A 638 -45.66 0.08 -2.33
C SER A 638 -46.97 0.26 -1.54
N THR A 639 -47.09 -0.34 -0.34
CA THR A 639 -48.24 -0.15 0.56
C THR A 639 -47.78 0.31 1.95
N ALA A 640 -48.64 1.07 2.63
CA ALA A 640 -48.38 1.48 4.02
C ALA A 640 -48.37 0.25 4.96
N ASP A 641 -49.23 -0.74 4.73
CA ASP A 641 -49.25 -1.99 5.50
C ASP A 641 -47.89 -2.72 5.44
N PHE A 642 -47.29 -2.83 4.26
CA PHE A 642 -45.97 -3.43 4.10
C PHE A 642 -44.89 -2.67 4.88
N ALA A 643 -44.89 -1.34 4.78
CA ALA A 643 -43.94 -0.51 5.52
C ALA A 643 -44.07 -0.69 7.04
N VAL A 644 -45.30 -0.77 7.56
CA VAL A 644 -45.55 -1.00 8.99
C VAL A 644 -45.16 -2.42 9.41
N ALA A 645 -45.63 -3.45 8.68
CA ALA A 645 -45.37 -4.85 9.01
C ALA A 645 -43.88 -5.17 9.00
N MET A 646 -43.15 -4.75 7.95
CA MET A 646 -41.70 -5.01 7.83
C MET A 646 -40.89 -4.29 8.90
N SER A 647 -41.32 -3.10 9.32
CA SER A 647 -40.66 -2.33 10.38
C SER A 647 -40.95 -2.94 11.76
N GLU A 648 -42.19 -3.35 12.03
CA GLU A 648 -42.56 -3.90 13.35
C GLU A 648 -41.88 -5.25 13.63
N MET A 649 -41.54 -6.04 12.59
CA MET A 649 -40.70 -7.23 12.76
C MET A 649 -39.37 -6.90 13.45
N LEU A 650 -38.72 -5.79 13.08
CA LEU A 650 -37.45 -5.39 13.69
C LEU A 650 -37.64 -4.77 15.08
N LEU A 651 -38.77 -4.09 15.31
CA LEU A 651 -39.08 -3.43 16.58
C LEU A 651 -39.52 -4.42 17.68
N ARG A 652 -40.10 -5.55 17.31
CA ARG A 652 -40.55 -6.59 18.25
C ARG A 652 -39.68 -7.84 18.26
N GLY A 653 -38.89 -8.03 17.22
CA GLY A 653 -38.29 -9.32 16.94
C GLY A 653 -39.30 -10.29 16.30
N PHE A 654 -38.80 -11.40 15.78
CA PHE A 654 -39.62 -12.42 15.11
C PHE A 654 -38.95 -13.80 15.14
N PRO A 655 -39.72 -14.90 15.04
CA PRO A 655 -39.16 -16.25 14.99
C PRO A 655 -38.49 -16.50 13.63
N VAL A 656 -37.19 -16.76 13.66
CA VAL A 656 -36.38 -17.06 12.47
C VAL A 656 -36.71 -18.48 11.99
N GLY A 657 -36.98 -18.63 10.69
CA GLY A 657 -37.43 -19.90 10.11
C GLY A 657 -38.70 -20.45 10.75
N ARG A 658 -39.58 -19.57 11.25
CA ARG A 658 -40.80 -19.92 12.02
C ARG A 658 -40.52 -20.73 13.30
N ASN A 659 -39.29 -20.75 13.78
CA ASN A 659 -38.89 -21.45 14.98
C ASN A 659 -38.97 -20.50 16.19
N THR A 660 -39.94 -20.71 17.08
CA THR A 660 -40.13 -19.90 18.29
C THR A 660 -38.98 -20.04 19.30
N ASN A 661 -38.13 -21.05 19.16
CA ASN A 661 -36.91 -21.20 19.96
C ASN A 661 -35.73 -20.41 19.38
N ALA A 662 -35.84 -19.89 18.15
CA ALA A 662 -34.84 -19.09 17.47
C ALA A 662 -35.40 -17.70 17.16
N MET A 663 -35.57 -16.88 18.18
CA MET A 663 -36.13 -15.53 18.05
C MET A 663 -35.03 -14.52 17.67
N PHE A 664 -35.18 -13.83 16.54
CA PHE A 664 -34.39 -12.62 16.30
C PHE A 664 -34.89 -11.54 17.28
N PRO A 665 -34.02 -10.99 18.14
CA PRO A 665 -34.44 -10.08 19.19
C PRO A 665 -34.83 -8.70 18.65
N PRO A 666 -35.70 -7.94 19.36
CA PRO A 666 -36.04 -6.58 18.96
C PRO A 666 -34.81 -5.67 18.93
N LEU A 667 -34.76 -4.80 17.93
CA LEU A 667 -33.88 -3.63 17.91
C LEU A 667 -34.50 -2.49 18.72
N ARG A 668 -33.66 -1.54 19.15
CA ARG A 668 -34.19 -0.31 19.75
C ARG A 668 -34.98 0.45 18.70
N GLN A 669 -36.00 1.19 19.13
CA GLN A 669 -36.84 1.99 18.24
C GLN A 669 -36.00 2.97 17.41
N ASP A 670 -35.00 3.57 18.04
CA ASP A 670 -34.07 4.53 17.44
C ASP A 670 -33.06 3.92 16.47
N GLN A 671 -33.09 2.59 16.28
CA GLN A 671 -32.29 1.88 15.28
C GLN A 671 -33.11 1.51 14.04
N VAL A 672 -34.43 1.70 13.98
CA VAL A 672 -35.23 1.21 12.85
C VAL A 672 -35.78 2.36 12.03
N ALA A 673 -35.49 2.34 10.73
CA ALA A 673 -36.00 3.29 9.72
C ALA A 673 -36.52 2.55 8.48
N ILE A 674 -37.18 3.27 7.57
CA ILE A 674 -37.77 2.74 6.33
C ILE A 674 -36.94 3.18 5.12
N GLY A 675 -36.44 2.26 4.30
CA GLY A 675 -35.82 2.58 3.00
C GLY A 675 -36.82 2.58 1.85
N LEU A 676 -36.93 3.68 1.10
CA LEU A 676 -37.89 3.87 0.00
C LEU A 676 -37.25 4.53 -1.23
N PRO A 677 -37.72 4.24 -2.45
CA PRO A 677 -37.24 4.95 -3.63
C PRO A 677 -37.80 6.38 -3.64
N ALA A 678 -37.00 7.36 -4.06
CA ALA A 678 -37.40 8.78 -4.06
C ALA A 678 -38.53 9.08 -5.05
N LYS A 679 -38.59 8.29 -6.12
CA LYS A 679 -39.61 8.31 -7.17
C LYS A 679 -39.71 6.92 -7.81
N PRO A 680 -40.78 6.59 -8.57
CA PRO A 680 -40.98 5.25 -9.14
C PRO A 680 -39.78 4.70 -9.92
N GLU A 681 -39.14 5.53 -10.75
CA GLU A 681 -38.04 5.15 -11.62
C GLU A 681 -36.74 4.81 -10.87
N ALA A 682 -36.63 5.21 -9.60
CA ALA A 682 -35.50 4.84 -8.76
C ALA A 682 -35.53 3.36 -8.32
N ALA A 683 -36.70 2.72 -8.39
CA ALA A 683 -36.88 1.27 -8.15
C ALA A 683 -37.85 0.69 -9.19
N PRO A 684 -37.36 0.32 -10.39
CA PRO A 684 -38.20 -0.10 -11.50
C PRO A 684 -39.06 -1.34 -11.22
N ALA A 685 -38.63 -2.23 -10.30
CA ALA A 685 -39.42 -3.39 -9.90
C ALA A 685 -40.50 -3.06 -8.84
N GLY A 686 -40.65 -1.79 -8.46
CA GLY A 686 -41.67 -1.26 -7.55
C GLY A 686 -41.17 -1.03 -6.12
N GLY A 687 -42.03 -0.44 -5.29
CA GLY A 687 -41.72 -0.08 -3.89
C GLY A 687 -41.88 1.40 -3.57
N TYR A 688 -42.09 2.25 -4.58
CA TYR A 688 -42.41 3.66 -4.36
C TYR A 688 -43.70 3.84 -3.57
N LEU A 689 -43.65 4.73 -2.60
CA LEU A 689 -44.78 5.07 -1.74
C LEU A 689 -44.95 6.57 -1.71
N ALA A 690 -46.11 7.06 -2.15
CA ALA A 690 -46.40 8.50 -2.14
C ALA A 690 -46.31 9.07 -0.70
N PRO A 691 -45.87 10.33 -0.52
CA PRO A 691 -45.59 10.88 0.82
C PRO A 691 -46.74 10.76 1.82
N ALA A 692 -47.99 10.93 1.37
CA ALA A 692 -49.17 10.76 2.22
C ALA A 692 -49.29 9.33 2.80
N LYS A 693 -48.93 8.31 2.03
CA LYS A 693 -48.92 6.91 2.47
C LYS A 693 -47.74 6.60 3.39
N VAL A 694 -46.59 7.23 3.16
CA VAL A 694 -45.46 7.17 4.10
C VAL A 694 -45.86 7.77 5.45
N HIS A 695 -46.53 8.93 5.46
CA HIS A 695 -47.01 9.55 6.70
C HIS A 695 -48.07 8.72 7.42
N GLN A 696 -48.95 8.01 6.70
CA GLN A 696 -49.86 7.02 7.30
C GLN A 696 -49.09 5.92 8.03
N ALA A 697 -48.07 5.34 7.39
CA ALA A 697 -47.24 4.32 8.00
C ALA A 697 -46.47 4.86 9.23
N LEU A 698 -45.90 6.05 9.13
CA LEU A 698 -45.19 6.71 10.23
C LEU A 698 -46.11 7.09 11.40
N ASP A 699 -47.32 7.61 11.13
CA ASP A 699 -48.30 7.89 12.19
C ASP A 699 -48.73 6.60 12.91
N TYR A 700 -48.87 5.49 12.18
CA TYR A 700 -49.19 4.22 12.80
C TYR A 700 -48.00 3.69 13.62
N LEU A 701 -46.80 3.63 13.04
CA LEU A 701 -45.60 3.15 13.71
C LEU A 701 -45.24 4.00 14.92
N MET A 702 -45.29 5.33 14.84
CA MET A 702 -44.81 6.23 15.90
C MET A 702 -45.86 6.56 16.95
N LYS A 703 -47.14 6.59 16.56
CA LYS A 703 -48.24 7.12 17.40
C LYS A 703 -49.36 6.11 17.63
N GLY A 704 -49.26 4.89 17.09
CA GLY A 704 -50.33 3.90 17.14
C GLY A 704 -51.59 4.31 16.35
N THR A 705 -51.52 5.36 15.54
CA THR A 705 -52.68 5.88 14.81
C THR A 705 -52.92 5.06 13.54
N SER A 706 -53.84 4.10 13.61
CA SER A 706 -54.20 3.28 12.46
C SER A 706 -54.77 4.11 11.31
N PHE A 707 -54.40 3.74 10.08
CA PHE A 707 -54.97 4.29 8.84
C PHE A 707 -56.05 3.38 8.23
N GLY A 708 -56.54 2.37 8.97
CA GLY A 708 -57.52 1.39 8.48
C GLY A 708 -56.92 0.37 7.50
N GLY A 709 -55.61 0.14 7.59
CA GLY A 709 -54.91 -0.89 6.82
C GLY A 709 -55.26 -2.31 7.24
N ARG A 710 -54.75 -3.29 6.49
CA ARG A 710 -54.92 -4.72 6.81
C ARG A 710 -54.04 -5.17 7.98
N TYR A 711 -52.87 -4.56 8.15
CA TYR A 711 -51.96 -4.93 9.22
C TYR A 711 -52.39 -4.29 10.54
N THR A 712 -52.40 -5.09 11.61
CA THR A 712 -52.68 -4.59 12.96
C THR A 712 -51.37 -4.49 13.75
N LEU A 713 -50.98 -3.25 14.07
CA LEU A 713 -49.81 -2.96 14.88
C LEU A 713 -49.97 -3.58 16.26
N GLN A 714 -49.02 -4.41 16.64
CA GLN A 714 -49.14 -5.24 17.83
C GLN A 714 -48.85 -4.45 19.11
N ASN A 715 -47.97 -3.45 19.02
CA ASN A 715 -47.87 -2.43 20.05
C ASN A 715 -48.82 -1.26 19.74
N ALA A 716 -50.03 -1.30 20.31
CA ALA A 716 -51.07 -0.30 20.06
C ALA A 716 -50.67 1.16 20.38
N SER A 717 -49.67 1.38 21.24
CA SER A 717 -49.19 2.73 21.57
C SER A 717 -48.17 3.28 20.56
N GLY A 718 -47.69 2.44 19.64
CA GLY A 718 -46.62 2.78 18.71
C GLY A 718 -45.23 2.83 19.36
N TYR A 719 -44.27 3.25 18.55
CA TYR A 719 -42.83 3.31 18.78
C TYR A 719 -42.37 4.76 18.56
N PRO A 720 -42.57 5.65 19.55
CA PRO A 720 -42.36 7.09 19.40
C PRO A 720 -40.91 7.49 19.08
N ASP A 721 -39.95 6.58 19.27
CA ASP A 721 -38.53 6.78 18.99
C ASP A 721 -38.09 6.16 17.65
N PHE A 722 -39.04 5.72 16.80
CA PHE A 722 -38.76 5.22 15.46
C PHE A 722 -37.87 6.18 14.66
N ARG A 723 -36.82 5.65 14.01
CA ARG A 723 -35.69 6.45 13.57
C ARG A 723 -35.95 7.30 12.33
N GLY A 724 -36.87 6.92 11.45
CA GLY A 724 -37.29 7.77 10.32
C GLY A 724 -37.24 7.08 8.97
N VAL A 725 -36.81 7.80 7.93
CA VAL A 725 -36.84 7.33 6.54
C VAL A 725 -35.50 7.52 5.83
N MET A 726 -35.23 6.64 4.88
CA MET A 726 -34.10 6.65 3.98
C MET A 726 -34.61 6.65 2.54
N THR A 727 -33.88 7.30 1.63
CA THR A 727 -34.17 7.17 0.21
C THR A 727 -33.00 6.81 -0.68
N TRP A 728 -33.30 5.91 -1.63
CA TRP A 728 -32.61 5.80 -2.90
C TRP A 728 -33.33 6.66 -3.95
N SER A 729 -32.86 7.85 -4.29
CA SER A 729 -31.65 8.54 -3.82
C SER A 729 -31.87 10.06 -3.87
N VAL A 730 -30.94 10.84 -3.31
CA VAL A 730 -30.96 12.32 -3.39
C VAL A 730 -30.96 12.79 -4.85
N ASN A 731 -30.20 12.11 -5.72
CA ASN A 731 -30.11 12.46 -7.14
C ASN A 731 -31.42 12.20 -7.88
N TRP A 732 -32.14 11.13 -7.53
CA TRP A 732 -33.48 10.88 -8.05
C TRP A 732 -34.53 11.84 -7.47
N ASP A 733 -34.39 12.21 -6.20
CA ASP A 733 -35.27 13.22 -5.57
C ASP A 733 -35.11 14.59 -6.23
N LYS A 734 -33.87 14.97 -6.59
CA LYS A 734 -33.59 16.20 -7.35
C LYS A 734 -34.40 16.28 -8.66
N THR A 735 -34.54 15.17 -9.39
CA THR A 735 -35.32 15.14 -10.64
C THR A 735 -36.83 15.11 -10.38
N ASN A 736 -37.25 14.86 -9.15
CA ASN A 736 -38.63 14.99 -8.67
C ASN A 736 -38.87 16.27 -7.85
N ALA A 737 -38.11 17.34 -8.12
CA ALA A 737 -38.23 18.62 -7.40
C ALA A 737 -38.11 18.50 -5.87
N TYR A 738 -37.33 17.54 -5.41
CA TYR A 738 -37.09 17.23 -4.00
C TYR A 738 -38.36 16.85 -3.22
N GLU A 739 -39.33 16.20 -3.85
CA GLU A 739 -40.60 15.78 -3.23
C GLU A 739 -40.37 15.00 -1.92
N PHE A 740 -39.42 14.06 -1.90
CA PHE A 740 -39.18 13.19 -0.75
C PHE A 740 -38.74 14.01 0.48
N VAL A 741 -37.65 14.76 0.37
CA VAL A 741 -37.13 15.53 1.52
C VAL A 741 -38.07 16.67 1.91
N ASN A 742 -38.73 17.31 0.94
CA ASN A 742 -39.65 18.42 1.20
C ASN A 742 -40.94 17.96 1.90
N ASN A 743 -41.32 16.69 1.83
CA ASN A 743 -42.45 16.15 2.58
C ASN A 743 -42.03 15.59 3.95
N HIS A 744 -40.93 14.83 4.00
CA HIS A 744 -40.58 14.07 5.20
C HIS A 744 -39.80 14.88 6.25
N ALA A 745 -38.90 15.77 5.83
CA ALA A 745 -38.15 16.59 6.80
C ALA A 745 -39.09 17.53 7.60
N PRO A 746 -40.09 18.22 6.99
CA PRO A 746 -41.05 18.99 7.76
C PRO A 746 -41.97 18.14 8.65
N TYR A 747 -42.35 16.94 8.20
CA TYR A 747 -43.17 16.01 9.00
C TYR A 747 -42.52 15.71 10.34
N PHE A 748 -41.23 15.33 10.36
CA PHE A 748 -40.49 15.05 11.59
C PHE A 748 -40.19 16.29 12.45
N ASN A 749 -40.08 17.47 11.83
CA ASN A 749 -39.79 18.71 12.53
C ASN A 749 -41.03 19.41 13.11
N SER A 750 -42.23 18.93 12.77
CA SER A 750 -43.48 19.49 13.28
C SER A 750 -43.72 18.99 14.71
N LYS A 751 -43.47 19.85 15.72
CA LYS A 751 -43.94 19.58 17.08
C LYS A 751 -45.46 19.46 17.03
N THR A 752 -46.02 18.35 17.50
CA THR A 752 -47.47 18.11 17.61
C THR A 752 -48.13 19.22 18.42
N LYS A 753 -48.69 20.22 17.72
CA LYS A 753 -49.78 21.07 18.19
C LYS A 753 -50.74 21.25 17.02
N GLY A 754 -52.03 21.09 17.29
CA GLY A 754 -53.09 21.07 16.30
C GLY A 754 -53.10 22.27 15.35
N GLY A 755 -53.67 22.04 14.16
CA GLY A 755 -53.98 23.07 13.18
C GLY A 755 -52.83 23.38 12.23
N LYS A 756 -53.00 23.00 10.96
CA LYS A 756 -52.15 23.39 9.82
C LYS A 756 -51.80 24.88 9.89
N LYS A 757 -50.50 25.21 9.96
CA LYS A 757 -49.97 26.51 9.51
C LYS A 757 -48.99 26.25 8.37
N SER A 758 -49.44 26.58 7.16
CA SER A 758 -48.67 26.54 5.93
C SER A 758 -47.47 27.50 6.01
N THR A 759 -46.26 26.99 5.75
CA THR A 759 -44.97 27.70 5.70
C THR A 759 -44.71 28.35 4.34
N MET A 760 -45.70 29.02 3.75
CA MET A 760 -45.44 29.80 2.54
C MET A 760 -44.83 31.15 2.92
N LEU A 761 -43.51 31.32 2.85
CA LEU A 761 -42.92 32.64 2.63
C LEU A 761 -42.97 32.92 1.13
N GLN A 762 -43.23 34.16 0.69
CA GLN A 762 -43.08 34.55 -0.71
C GLN A 762 -42.10 35.72 -0.84
N LEU A 763 -41.03 35.49 -1.61
CA LEU A 763 -40.06 36.49 -2.02
C LEU A 763 -40.29 36.88 -3.48
N LYS A 764 -40.45 38.18 -3.72
CA LYS A 764 -40.48 38.76 -5.08
C LYS A 764 -39.57 39.97 -5.11
N SER A 765 -38.82 40.15 -6.19
CA SER A 765 -37.97 41.32 -6.42
C SER A 765 -38.44 42.09 -7.65
N TYR A 766 -38.51 43.41 -7.54
CA TYR A 766 -38.82 44.28 -8.66
C TYR A 766 -38.14 45.66 -8.50
N PRO A 767 -37.51 46.21 -9.56
CA PRO A 767 -37.26 45.59 -10.87
C PRO A 767 -36.21 44.46 -10.80
N ASN A 768 -36.38 43.41 -11.60
CA ASN A 768 -35.40 42.32 -11.75
C ASN A 768 -35.50 41.76 -13.19
N PRO A 769 -34.50 42.00 -14.08
CA PRO A 769 -33.19 42.57 -13.80
C PRO A 769 -33.20 44.03 -13.32
N MET A 770 -32.18 44.42 -12.55
CA MET A 770 -31.98 45.75 -11.96
C MET A 770 -30.69 46.38 -12.50
N LYS A 771 -30.64 47.72 -12.59
CA LYS A 771 -29.38 48.44 -12.91
C LYS A 771 -28.43 48.50 -11.70
N SER A 772 -28.89 49.17 -10.64
CA SER A 772 -28.16 49.27 -9.37
C SER A 772 -29.01 48.83 -8.18
N ALA A 773 -30.33 49.00 -8.24
CA ALA A 773 -31.22 48.72 -7.11
C ALA A 773 -32.51 47.96 -7.47
N THR A 774 -33.00 47.16 -6.53
CA THR A 774 -34.29 46.46 -6.57
C THR A 774 -34.97 46.53 -5.20
N THR A 775 -36.28 46.32 -5.17
CA THR A 775 -37.01 46.14 -3.91
C THR A 775 -37.41 44.68 -3.75
N LEU A 776 -37.00 44.07 -2.64
CA LEU A 776 -37.45 42.76 -2.22
C LEU A 776 -38.75 42.91 -1.41
N SER A 777 -39.84 42.37 -1.94
CA SER A 777 -41.07 42.13 -1.19
C SER A 777 -41.01 40.79 -0.49
N VAL A 778 -41.24 40.79 0.81
CA VAL A 778 -41.27 39.62 1.70
C VAL A 778 -42.65 39.54 2.33
N ASN A 779 -43.44 38.54 1.95
CA ASN A 779 -44.75 38.32 2.56
C ASN A 779 -44.65 37.24 3.65
N THR A 780 -44.82 37.62 4.91
CA THR A 780 -44.78 36.71 6.07
C THR A 780 -46.20 36.31 6.48
N HIS A 781 -46.43 35.01 6.69
CA HIS A 781 -47.77 34.51 7.04
C HIS A 781 -48.03 34.43 8.55
N TYR A 782 -47.00 34.65 9.36
CA TYR A 782 -47.03 34.81 10.82
C TYR A 782 -45.87 35.69 11.27
N THR A 783 -45.94 36.21 12.50
CA THR A 783 -44.85 37.00 13.09
C THR A 783 -43.66 36.09 13.40
N SER A 784 -42.48 36.37 12.85
CA SER A 784 -41.28 35.56 13.07
C SER A 784 -40.00 36.38 12.99
N ASN A 785 -38.96 35.88 13.66
CA ASN A 785 -37.63 36.47 13.56
C ASN A 785 -37.00 36.09 12.22
N THR A 786 -36.68 37.09 11.41
CA THR A 786 -36.21 36.92 10.03
C THR A 786 -34.86 37.60 9.82
N THR A 787 -33.94 36.87 9.19
CA THR A 787 -32.67 37.37 8.66
C THR A 787 -32.72 37.30 7.14
N ILE A 788 -32.27 38.35 6.44
CA ILE A 788 -32.25 38.39 4.97
C ILE A 788 -30.86 38.76 4.50
N LEU A 789 -30.28 37.88 3.68
CA LEU A 789 -28.93 38.00 3.15
C LEU A 789 -28.94 37.99 1.62
N VAL A 790 -28.04 38.75 1.03
CA VAL A 790 -27.77 38.76 -0.42
C VAL A 790 -26.39 38.18 -0.64
N PHE A 791 -26.31 37.16 -1.49
CA PHE A 791 -25.09 36.43 -1.83
C PHE A 791 -24.69 36.71 -3.29
N ASN A 792 -23.39 36.76 -3.55
CA ASN A 792 -22.88 36.65 -4.93
C ASN A 792 -22.89 35.19 -5.41
N ARG A 793 -22.50 34.95 -6.67
CA ARG A 793 -22.45 33.60 -7.27
C ARG A 793 -21.48 32.64 -6.57
N GLN A 794 -20.47 33.16 -5.88
CA GLN A 794 -19.48 32.39 -5.10
C GLN A 794 -19.96 32.06 -3.69
N GLY A 795 -21.18 32.49 -3.29
CA GLY A 795 -21.74 32.21 -1.97
C GLY A 795 -21.28 33.17 -0.87
N ASN A 796 -20.55 34.23 -1.21
CA ASN A 796 -20.16 35.26 -0.24
C ASN A 796 -21.33 36.21 0.01
N VAL A 797 -21.59 36.53 1.28
CA VAL A 797 -22.56 37.56 1.67
C VAL A 797 -22.03 38.92 1.19
N VAL A 798 -22.77 39.57 0.29
CA VAL A 798 -22.46 40.92 -0.19
C VAL A 798 -23.37 41.98 0.45
N LYS A 799 -24.50 41.57 1.02
CA LYS A 799 -25.39 42.48 1.76
C LYS A 799 -26.21 41.73 2.80
N GLN A 800 -26.46 42.37 3.94
CA GLN A 800 -27.41 41.92 4.96
C GLN A 800 -28.52 42.97 5.07
N LEU A 801 -29.76 42.59 4.76
CA LEU A 801 -30.89 43.53 4.76
C LEU A 801 -31.56 43.61 6.14
N CYS A 802 -31.55 42.52 6.89
CA CYS A 802 -31.89 42.49 8.31
C CYS A 802 -31.28 41.26 8.98
N GLN A 803 -31.12 41.33 10.30
CA GLN A 803 -30.63 40.23 11.13
C GLN A 803 -31.56 40.03 12.32
N ASN A 804 -32.11 38.82 12.43
CA ASN A 804 -32.99 38.41 13.51
C ASN A 804 -34.12 39.42 13.80
N LYS A 805 -34.60 40.12 12.77
CA LYS A 805 -35.61 41.17 12.91
C LYS A 805 -36.97 40.50 13.01
N GLN A 806 -37.73 40.82 14.05
CA GLN A 806 -39.10 40.34 14.16
C GLN A 806 -39.96 41.03 13.08
N LEU A 807 -40.42 40.25 12.09
CA LEU A 807 -41.33 40.73 11.06
C LEU A 807 -42.74 40.27 11.41
N ALA A 808 -43.67 41.21 11.64
CA ALA A 808 -45.08 40.90 11.88
C ALA A 808 -45.71 40.19 10.67
N LYS A 809 -46.81 39.45 10.83
CA LYS A 809 -47.58 38.90 9.70
C LYS A 809 -47.95 40.02 8.71
N GLY A 810 -47.62 39.84 7.43
CA GLY A 810 -47.96 40.78 6.35
C GLY A 810 -46.82 40.97 5.36
N GLN A 811 -46.98 41.94 4.47
CA GLN A 811 -45.98 42.28 3.46
C GLN A 811 -44.97 43.29 4.03
N HIS A 812 -43.68 43.00 3.79
CA HIS A 812 -42.55 43.85 4.14
C HIS A 812 -41.73 44.12 2.90
N SER A 813 -41.07 45.28 2.84
CA SER A 813 -40.23 45.64 1.71
C SER A 813 -38.82 46.00 2.18
N PHE A 814 -37.82 45.46 1.49
CA PHE A 814 -36.41 45.72 1.74
C PHE A 814 -35.77 46.27 0.47
N TYR A 815 -35.13 47.43 0.59
CA TYR A 815 -34.41 48.03 -0.51
C TYR A 815 -33.03 47.40 -0.65
N ILE A 816 -32.69 46.95 -1.86
CA ILE A 816 -31.39 46.36 -2.18
C ILE A 816 -30.70 47.29 -3.16
N ASN A 817 -29.62 47.94 -2.72
CA ASN A 817 -28.69 48.65 -3.61
C ASN A 817 -27.38 47.84 -3.76
N LEU A 818 -27.02 47.48 -4.98
CA LEU A 818 -25.79 46.76 -5.34
C LEU A 818 -24.84 47.63 -6.18
N GLU A 819 -24.99 48.95 -6.12
CA GLU A 819 -24.03 49.90 -6.69
C GLU A 819 -22.60 49.63 -6.19
N GLY A 820 -21.62 49.69 -7.10
CA GLY A 820 -20.23 49.33 -6.84
C GLY A 820 -19.92 47.83 -6.89
N LEU A 821 -20.92 46.94 -6.98
CA LEU A 821 -20.70 45.51 -7.21
C LEU A 821 -20.72 45.17 -8.71
N PRO A 822 -19.97 44.14 -9.17
CA PRO A 822 -19.97 43.71 -10.56
C PRO A 822 -21.36 43.32 -11.07
N ASP A 823 -21.59 43.46 -12.37
CA ASP A 823 -22.80 42.91 -13.00
C ASP A 823 -22.82 41.40 -12.90
N GLY A 824 -24.00 40.81 -12.72
CA GLY A 824 -24.10 39.38 -12.49
C GLY A 824 -25.33 38.93 -11.71
N VAL A 825 -25.29 37.65 -11.34
CA VAL A 825 -26.36 36.98 -10.61
C VAL A 825 -26.07 37.01 -9.11
N TYR A 826 -27.08 37.42 -8.36
CA TYR A 826 -27.09 37.41 -6.91
C TYR A 826 -28.29 36.60 -6.41
N TYR A 827 -28.20 36.09 -5.18
CA TYR A 827 -29.28 35.35 -4.54
C TYR A 827 -29.66 36.04 -3.23
N CYS A 828 -30.93 36.39 -3.09
CA CYS A 828 -31.46 36.91 -1.85
C CYS A 828 -32.18 35.79 -1.10
N THR A 829 -31.69 35.45 0.09
CA THR A 829 -32.20 34.36 0.91
C THR A 829 -32.82 34.90 2.19
N ALA A 830 -34.02 34.45 2.52
CA ALA A 830 -34.67 34.73 3.79
C ALA A 830 -34.59 33.51 4.72
N ILE A 831 -34.13 33.76 5.93
CA ILE A 831 -33.97 32.79 7.02
C ILE A 831 -34.95 33.19 8.12
N GLN A 832 -35.96 32.36 8.40
CA GLN A 832 -36.88 32.58 9.49
C GLN A 832 -36.61 31.58 10.61
N GLU A 833 -36.50 32.07 11.84
CA GLU A 833 -36.25 31.25 13.03
C GLU A 833 -35.04 30.31 12.88
N GLY A 834 -33.98 30.80 12.21
CA GLY A 834 -32.76 30.03 11.96
C GLY A 834 -32.86 29.00 10.83
N LYS A 835 -33.99 28.90 10.13
CA LYS A 835 -34.16 28.02 8.96
C LYS A 835 -34.24 28.83 7.67
N THR A 836 -33.46 28.46 6.67
CA THR A 836 -33.61 29.00 5.31
C THR A 836 -34.97 28.62 4.76
N VAL A 837 -35.82 29.59 4.45
CA VAL A 837 -37.21 29.34 4.02
C VAL A 837 -37.37 29.51 2.52
N GLN A 838 -36.70 30.50 1.91
CA GLN A 838 -36.79 30.74 0.47
C GLN A 838 -35.60 31.57 -0.02
N SER A 839 -35.21 31.36 -1.28
CA SER A 839 -34.24 32.20 -2.01
C SER A 839 -34.84 32.69 -3.31
N VAL A 840 -34.55 33.93 -3.69
CA VAL A 840 -34.91 34.50 -5.00
C VAL A 840 -33.64 34.96 -5.73
N LYS A 841 -33.55 34.60 -7.01
CA LYS A 841 -32.49 35.06 -7.91
C LYS A 841 -32.74 36.51 -8.32
N ILE A 842 -31.76 37.38 -8.18
CA ILE A 842 -31.78 38.77 -8.67
C ILE A 842 -30.60 39.01 -9.62
N ILE A 843 -30.82 39.77 -10.70
CA ILE A 843 -29.84 39.96 -11.77
C ILE A 843 -29.52 41.45 -11.89
N LYS A 844 -28.26 41.80 -11.66
CA LYS A 844 -27.72 43.16 -11.91
C LYS A 844 -27.19 43.24 -13.34
N LYS A 845 -27.64 44.24 -14.11
CA LYS A 845 -27.31 44.47 -15.53
C LYS A 845 -26.83 45.88 -15.80
#